data_AF-A0A418W2K3-F1
#
_entry.id   AF-A0A418W2K3-F1
#
_cell.length_a   1.000
_cell.length_b   1.000
_cell.length_c   1.000
_cell.angle_alpha   90.00
_cell.angle_beta   90.00
_cell.angle_gamma   90.00
#
_symmetry.space_group_name_H-M   'P 1'
#
loop_
_entity.id
_entity.type
_entity.pdbx_description
1 polymer ?
#
loop_
_entity_poly.entity_id
_entity_poly.type
_entity_poly.pdbx_seq_one_letter_code
_entity_poly.pdbx_strand_id
1 'polypeptide(L)'
;MAISCPVRFRPNLPKTRPLRFKSGASRRRPPTPHLQLVIDAVGDGLWDWNIQTGAVWFSPRWQSMLGFAPGEVEPHVRFWETRVHPDDQAMVQAVVQAHLDGLTPAYQCEHRVRAKNGDWLWMLDRGRVVEWDAAGKPLRMIGTHTDTTARKQAEAELRESRLQLNAILDNAPVGVVLVDAQRRILRANDAIAKIFLRPLDGLIGASSRLIYGDDAIYEDVGRRAYPILEAGGIFDEESMMRRSDGANIRCRLIGRSVRGGDPALGFIWVIEDVTVRRRAEQALSDRAGFQRVLLDTVPVPIFVQDVLGHYVDANSAFERWMGIDRQSLFGKTVFDLAPPDLAEIDEAADRALLADQQPQSYETQLRCADGTLRDVLFSKAVYCRVGGKPAGIVGALMDISERKHAEQALLERQQLFEQIFVASCAIKLLVDPESGRIVDANPAAAAFYGYPLDRLRDLRICDINTLSEQEIAEEMRNAKTERRKHFQFRHRLASGAVRDVEVYSSKVMVHGRLLLLSLVHDITERCLAEQKLQRKTRELERSNAELEAFAYVASHDLRQPLRVINSYLTLLERSMGDDLDAEARECVDFARDGAQRMDRLIVDLLEYSRVGRKAKPFRPVPLNEVVDLALFNLEVAIQDAGAVVVVAKDLPTVSGDDNELMRLFQNLIGNAVKYRAPDRAPVVRVTAIPHADGWRIDVRDNGIGISFDDRERVFGIFQRLHRRDEYEGTGVGLAVCKKIVEHHGGHIWVEEPPRDDLPGGSLFRLTLPTLVVDAQPADGA
;
A
#
# COMPACT_ATOMS: atom_id res chain seq x y z
N MET A 1 -5.91 -34.07 71.56
CA MET A 1 -5.54 -35.07 72.58
C MET A 1 -6.79 -35.83 72.99
N ALA A 2 -6.70 -37.17 72.98
CA ALA A 2 -7.75 -38.13 73.30
C ALA A 2 -8.26 -37.98 74.76
N ILE A 3 -9.58 -37.97 74.97
CA ILE A 3 -10.42 -39.07 75.51
C ILE A 3 -10.03 -39.56 76.92
N SER A 4 -10.84 -39.23 77.93
CA SER A 4 -11.63 -40.19 78.75
C SER A 4 -11.99 -39.64 80.15
N CYS A 5 -13.29 -39.43 80.36
CA CYS A 5 -13.98 -39.59 81.65
C CYS A 5 -14.17 -41.12 81.88
N PRO A 6 -14.36 -41.69 83.10
CA PRO A 6 -15.66 -41.58 83.78
C PRO A 6 -15.72 -41.76 85.33
N VAL A 7 -16.75 -41.12 85.92
CA VAL A 7 -17.77 -41.65 86.86
C VAL A 7 -17.52 -41.83 88.39
N ARG A 8 -18.41 -41.12 89.11
CA ARG A 8 -19.05 -41.24 90.46
C ARG A 8 -18.93 -42.55 91.26
N PHE A 9 -18.91 -42.45 92.61
CA PHE A 9 -20.04 -42.79 93.53
C PHE A 9 -19.73 -42.46 95.02
N ARG A 10 -20.80 -42.17 95.80
CA ARG A 10 -20.85 -41.84 97.25
C ARG A 10 -20.39 -43.01 98.16
N PRO A 11 -20.15 -42.83 99.49
CA PRO A 11 -21.26 -43.08 100.46
C PRO A 11 -21.22 -42.36 101.83
N ASN A 12 -22.42 -42.22 102.40
CA ASN A 12 -22.87 -42.39 103.79
C ASN A 12 -22.14 -41.79 105.02
N LEU A 13 -22.91 -40.92 105.69
CA LEU A 13 -22.94 -40.70 107.15
C LEU A 13 -23.31 -41.97 107.94
N PRO A 14 -22.86 -42.05 109.22
CA PRO A 14 -23.67 -42.59 110.30
C PRO A 14 -24.03 -41.52 111.34
N LYS A 15 -25.26 -41.63 111.85
CA LYS A 15 -25.83 -40.89 112.99
C LYS A 15 -25.31 -41.47 114.30
N THR A 16 -24.91 -40.63 115.25
CA THR A 16 -25.07 -40.92 116.70
C THR A 16 -25.39 -39.64 117.48
N ARG A 17 -26.38 -39.78 118.36
CA ARG A 17 -27.08 -38.77 119.19
C ARG A 17 -26.27 -38.42 120.47
N PRO A 18 -26.73 -37.46 121.30
CA PRO A 18 -25.91 -36.46 121.97
C PRO A 18 -25.43 -36.87 123.37
N LEU A 19 -24.30 -36.30 123.80
CA LEU A 19 -23.90 -36.25 125.20
C LEU A 19 -24.07 -34.82 125.73
N ARG A 20 -25.06 -34.65 126.61
CA ARG A 20 -25.20 -33.47 127.47
C ARG A 20 -24.13 -33.54 128.56
N PHE A 21 -23.36 -32.48 128.75
CA PHE A 21 -22.75 -32.16 130.04
C PHE A 21 -23.07 -30.70 130.40
N LYS A 22 -23.52 -30.52 131.64
CA LYS A 22 -23.92 -29.25 132.25
C LYS A 22 -22.71 -28.44 132.76
N SER A 23 -22.89 -27.13 132.70
CA SER A 23 -22.48 -26.09 133.66
C SER A 23 -21.01 -25.86 134.00
N GLY A 24 -20.54 -24.68 133.59
CA GLY A 24 -19.45 -23.91 134.20
C GLY A 24 -19.51 -22.47 133.71
N ALA A 25 -20.34 -21.64 134.35
CA ALA A 25 -20.55 -20.25 133.98
C ALA A 25 -19.40 -19.34 134.47
N SER A 26 -18.86 -18.51 133.59
CA SER A 26 -18.16 -17.26 133.93
C SER A 26 -18.84 -16.12 133.15
N ARG A 27 -19.45 -15.18 133.89
CA ARG A 27 -20.25 -14.05 133.36
C ARG A 27 -19.34 -13.03 132.63
N ARG A 28 -19.62 -12.76 131.35
CA ARG A 28 -19.04 -11.63 130.57
C ARG A 28 -19.80 -10.33 130.88
N ARG A 29 -19.11 -9.22 131.15
CA ARG A 29 -19.71 -7.87 131.29
C ARG A 29 -19.90 -7.25 129.90
N PRO A 30 -21.07 -6.70 129.55
CA PRO A 30 -21.25 -5.87 128.35
C PRO A 30 -20.57 -4.49 128.50
N PRO A 31 -20.14 -3.85 127.40
CA PRO A 31 -19.58 -2.49 127.41
C PRO A 31 -20.62 -1.43 127.84
N THR A 32 -20.15 -0.28 128.31
CA THR A 32 -21.01 0.82 128.80
C THR A 32 -21.83 1.47 127.66
N PRO A 33 -23.05 2.00 127.94
CA PRO A 33 -23.98 2.48 126.91
C PRO A 33 -23.45 3.56 125.96
N HIS A 34 -22.49 4.36 126.41
CA HIS A 34 -21.94 5.49 125.64
C HIS A 34 -20.96 5.05 124.53
N LEU A 35 -20.26 3.92 124.70
CA LEU A 35 -19.38 3.35 123.68
C LEU A 35 -20.19 2.77 122.52
N GLN A 36 -21.34 2.17 122.81
CA GLN A 36 -22.22 1.56 121.81
C GLN A 36 -22.76 2.59 120.80
N LEU A 37 -23.10 3.80 121.25
CA LEU A 37 -23.59 4.91 120.41
C LEU A 37 -22.54 5.46 119.42
N VAL A 38 -21.26 5.53 119.82
CA VAL A 38 -20.18 6.01 118.95
C VAL A 38 -19.90 5.00 117.83
N ILE A 39 -19.98 3.72 118.16
CA ILE A 39 -19.76 2.60 117.22
C ILE A 39 -20.89 2.54 116.19
N ASP A 40 -22.14 2.74 116.60
CA ASP A 40 -23.29 2.75 115.69
C ASP A 40 -23.26 3.95 114.71
N ALA A 41 -22.66 5.08 115.09
CA ALA A 41 -22.56 6.27 114.23
C ALA A 41 -21.53 6.16 113.09
N VAL A 42 -20.43 5.42 113.30
CA VAL A 42 -19.38 5.20 112.27
C VAL A 42 -19.81 4.14 111.26
N GLY A 43 -20.75 3.27 111.63
CA GLY A 43 -21.30 2.25 110.74
C GLY A 43 -20.42 1.00 110.59
N ASP A 44 -19.35 0.89 111.38
CA ASP A 44 -18.40 -0.22 111.38
C ASP A 44 -18.92 -1.46 112.13
N GLY A 45 -18.53 -2.65 111.66
CA GLY A 45 -18.70 -3.89 112.41
C GLY A 45 -17.57 -4.06 113.42
N LEU A 46 -17.85 -4.56 114.63
CA LEU A 46 -16.82 -4.85 115.63
C LEU A 46 -16.59 -6.33 115.77
N TRP A 47 -15.36 -6.66 116.16
CA TRP A 47 -15.00 -8.00 116.57
C TRP A 47 -14.12 -7.97 117.82
N ASP A 48 -14.28 -8.98 118.67
CA ASP A 48 -13.53 -9.17 119.92
C ASP A 48 -13.10 -10.63 120.00
N TRP A 49 -11.81 -10.85 119.76
CA TRP A 49 -11.18 -12.15 119.60
C TRP A 49 -10.36 -12.51 120.83
N ASN A 50 -10.72 -13.61 121.47
CA ASN A 50 -9.87 -14.28 122.44
C ASN A 50 -8.92 -15.23 121.69
N ILE A 51 -7.63 -14.87 121.67
CA ILE A 51 -6.61 -15.51 120.84
C ILE A 51 -6.32 -16.93 121.31
N GLN A 52 -6.33 -17.17 122.63
CA GLN A 52 -5.97 -18.49 123.19
C GLN A 52 -7.05 -19.54 122.93
N THR A 53 -8.33 -19.15 122.97
CA THR A 53 -9.46 -20.07 122.79
C THR A 53 -10.01 -20.10 121.36
N GLY A 54 -9.62 -19.15 120.51
CA GLY A 54 -10.19 -18.95 119.19
C GLY A 54 -11.60 -18.35 119.21
N ALA A 55 -12.18 -18.08 120.37
CA ALA A 55 -13.53 -17.53 120.48
C ALA A 55 -13.58 -16.07 120.02
N VAL A 56 -14.49 -15.74 119.11
CA VAL A 56 -14.69 -14.36 118.61
C VAL A 56 -16.13 -13.95 118.84
N TRP A 57 -16.32 -12.74 119.37
CA TRP A 57 -17.61 -12.07 119.35
C TRP A 57 -17.64 -11.08 118.20
N PHE A 58 -18.66 -11.18 117.34
CA PHE A 58 -18.93 -10.22 116.27
C PHE A 58 -20.15 -9.39 116.63
N SER A 59 -20.08 -8.07 116.48
CA SER A 59 -21.20 -7.18 116.79
C SER A 59 -22.40 -7.40 115.87
N PRO A 60 -23.62 -7.05 116.29
CA PRO A 60 -24.80 -7.11 115.42
C PRO A 60 -24.62 -6.34 114.11
N ARG A 61 -23.91 -5.20 114.14
CA ARG A 61 -23.61 -4.42 112.94
C ARG A 61 -22.70 -5.18 111.96
N TRP A 62 -21.68 -5.89 112.46
CA TRP A 62 -20.84 -6.75 111.64
C TRP A 62 -21.66 -7.86 110.96
N GLN A 63 -22.56 -8.49 111.73
CA GLN A 63 -23.46 -9.53 111.22
C GLN A 63 -24.37 -8.96 110.11
N SER A 64 -25.02 -7.81 110.36
CA SER A 64 -25.87 -7.14 109.39
C SER A 64 -25.11 -6.69 108.13
N MET A 65 -23.88 -6.19 108.27
CA MET A 65 -23.04 -5.76 107.14
C MET A 65 -22.77 -6.90 106.15
N LEU A 66 -22.57 -8.12 106.66
CA LEU A 66 -22.37 -9.33 105.85
C LEU A 66 -23.68 -10.11 105.57
N GLY A 67 -24.82 -9.58 106.02
CA GLY A 67 -26.15 -10.17 105.81
C GLY A 67 -26.51 -11.37 106.69
N PHE A 68 -25.80 -11.59 107.80
CA PHE A 68 -26.10 -12.64 108.78
C PHE A 68 -27.13 -12.20 109.83
N ALA A 69 -28.03 -13.10 110.21
CA ALA A 69 -28.97 -12.87 111.30
C ALA A 69 -28.35 -13.23 112.67
N PRO A 70 -28.84 -12.64 113.79
CA PRO A 70 -28.38 -12.97 115.13
C PRO A 70 -28.45 -14.48 115.42
N GLY A 71 -27.30 -15.09 115.74
CA GLY A 71 -27.19 -16.51 116.04
C GLY A 71 -26.77 -17.42 114.87
N GLU A 72 -26.67 -16.90 113.64
CA GLU A 72 -26.15 -17.64 112.48
C GLU A 72 -24.61 -17.63 112.38
N VAL A 73 -23.97 -16.76 113.16
CA VAL A 73 -22.51 -16.60 113.19
C VAL A 73 -21.93 -17.47 114.29
N GLU A 74 -21.05 -18.40 113.90
CA GLU A 74 -20.29 -19.20 114.86
C GLU A 74 -19.29 -18.29 115.58
N PRO A 75 -19.28 -18.26 116.94
CA PRO A 75 -18.45 -17.34 117.71
C PRO A 75 -16.99 -17.83 117.80
N HIS A 76 -16.36 -18.08 116.66
CA HIS A 76 -15.01 -18.63 116.52
C HIS A 76 -14.29 -18.03 115.31
N VAL A 77 -12.98 -17.77 115.42
CA VAL A 77 -12.17 -17.09 114.39
C VAL A 77 -12.20 -17.80 113.03
N ARG A 78 -12.20 -19.14 113.03
CA ARG A 78 -12.38 -19.98 111.83
C ARG A 78 -13.58 -19.59 110.96
N PHE A 79 -14.66 -19.08 111.57
CA PHE A 79 -15.83 -18.63 110.82
C PHE A 79 -15.51 -17.44 109.92
N TRP A 80 -14.67 -16.51 110.38
CA TRP A 80 -14.18 -15.40 109.57
C TRP A 80 -13.08 -15.85 108.62
N GLU A 81 -12.12 -16.68 109.05
CA GLU A 81 -11.01 -17.17 108.20
C GLU A 81 -11.52 -17.86 106.92
N THR A 82 -12.56 -18.70 107.06
CA THR A 82 -13.18 -19.40 105.92
C THR A 82 -13.92 -18.46 104.95
N ARG A 83 -14.14 -17.21 105.32
CA ARG A 83 -14.81 -16.18 104.51
C ARG A 83 -13.84 -15.17 103.93
N VAL A 84 -12.58 -15.14 104.35
CA VAL A 84 -11.55 -14.35 103.67
C VAL A 84 -11.27 -14.98 102.30
N HIS A 85 -11.24 -14.15 101.25
CA HIS A 85 -11.02 -14.59 99.88
C HIS A 85 -9.70 -15.39 99.78
N PRO A 86 -9.65 -16.53 99.07
CA PRO A 86 -8.47 -17.40 99.01
C PRO A 86 -7.17 -16.66 98.68
N ASP A 87 -7.18 -15.76 97.69
CA ASP A 87 -6.02 -14.96 97.31
C ASP A 87 -5.52 -14.02 98.42
N ASP A 88 -6.41 -13.57 99.31
CA ASP A 88 -6.11 -12.59 100.35
C ASP A 88 -5.67 -13.29 101.66
N GLN A 89 -5.95 -14.59 101.82
CA GLN A 89 -5.69 -15.34 103.07
C GLN A 89 -4.24 -15.28 103.52
N ALA A 90 -3.28 -15.51 102.61
CA ALA A 90 -1.86 -15.49 102.94
C ALA A 90 -1.39 -14.11 103.42
N MET A 91 -1.86 -13.05 102.76
CA MET A 91 -1.57 -11.67 103.14
C MET A 91 -2.19 -11.35 104.51
N VAL A 92 -3.47 -11.65 104.71
CA VAL A 92 -4.18 -11.37 105.96
C VAL A 92 -3.52 -12.09 107.14
N GLN A 93 -3.19 -13.39 106.98
CA GLN A 93 -2.49 -14.17 108.02
C GLN A 93 -1.13 -13.58 108.39
N ALA A 94 -0.34 -13.16 107.39
CA ALA A 94 0.95 -12.53 107.64
C ALA A 94 0.81 -11.21 108.42
N VAL A 95 -0.18 -10.38 108.06
CA VAL A 95 -0.43 -9.09 108.71
C VAL A 95 -0.97 -9.27 110.14
N VAL A 96 -1.86 -10.24 110.37
CA VAL A 96 -2.33 -10.60 111.72
C VAL A 96 -1.18 -11.13 112.58
N GLN A 97 -0.39 -12.10 112.06
CA GLN A 97 0.71 -12.70 112.81
C GLN A 97 1.77 -11.67 113.19
N ALA A 98 2.16 -10.78 112.27
CA ALA A 98 3.10 -9.70 112.55
C ALA A 98 2.60 -8.76 113.67
N HIS A 99 1.28 -8.54 113.77
CA HIS A 99 0.73 -7.76 114.87
C HIS A 99 0.72 -8.53 116.20
N LEU A 100 0.39 -9.82 116.18
CA LEU A 100 0.41 -10.67 117.38
C LEU A 100 1.82 -10.85 117.94
N ASP A 101 2.84 -10.86 117.10
CA ASP A 101 4.26 -10.90 117.49
C ASP A 101 4.78 -9.54 118.00
N GLY A 102 3.93 -8.50 118.03
CA GLY A 102 4.27 -7.17 118.50
C GLY A 102 5.08 -6.33 117.52
N LEU A 103 5.26 -6.78 116.27
CA LEU A 103 6.06 -6.08 115.25
C LEU A 103 5.36 -4.84 114.68
N THR A 104 4.05 -4.69 114.89
CA THR A 104 3.27 -3.54 114.42
C THR A 104 2.41 -2.96 115.55
N PRO A 105 2.27 -1.62 115.63
CA PRO A 105 1.52 -0.97 116.72
C PRO A 105 -0.01 -1.12 116.62
N ALA A 106 -0.52 -1.53 115.46
CA ALA A 106 -1.91 -1.86 115.18
C ALA A 106 -1.98 -2.79 113.95
N TYR A 107 -2.96 -3.67 113.94
CA TYR A 107 -3.31 -4.47 112.77
C TYR A 107 -4.20 -3.62 111.84
N GLN A 108 -3.86 -3.61 110.55
CA GLN A 108 -4.68 -2.99 109.51
C GLN A 108 -4.53 -3.74 108.20
N CYS A 109 -5.64 -4.14 107.58
CA CYS A 109 -5.64 -4.88 106.33
C CYS A 109 -6.90 -4.60 105.50
N GLU A 110 -6.77 -4.33 104.20
CA GLU A 110 -7.91 -4.34 103.26
C GLU A 110 -7.96 -5.70 102.56
N HIS A 111 -9.06 -6.44 102.73
CA HIS A 111 -9.21 -7.77 102.13
C HIS A 111 -10.68 -8.08 101.83
N ARG A 112 -10.92 -9.06 100.97
CA ARG A 112 -12.29 -9.45 100.60
C ARG A 112 -12.85 -10.45 101.59
N VAL A 113 -14.06 -10.19 102.08
CA VAL A 113 -14.82 -11.09 102.96
C VAL A 113 -16.12 -11.50 102.28
N ARG A 114 -16.45 -12.79 102.35
CA ARG A 114 -17.64 -13.36 101.75
C ARG A 114 -18.89 -13.08 102.60
N ALA A 115 -19.84 -12.36 102.02
CA ALA A 115 -21.16 -12.13 102.59
C ALA A 115 -22.05 -13.40 102.49
N LYS A 116 -23.16 -13.43 103.22
CA LYS A 116 -24.09 -14.57 103.25
C LYS A 116 -24.68 -14.90 101.88
N ASN A 117 -24.97 -13.89 101.08
CA ASN A 117 -25.50 -14.03 99.72
C ASN A 117 -24.45 -14.57 98.72
N GLY A 118 -23.20 -14.69 99.13
CA GLY A 118 -22.09 -15.20 98.32
C GLY A 118 -21.21 -14.12 97.70
N ASP A 119 -21.59 -12.84 97.80
CA ASP A 119 -20.82 -11.72 97.27
C ASP A 119 -19.53 -11.47 98.06
N TRP A 120 -18.54 -10.91 97.39
CA TRP A 120 -17.29 -10.50 98.01
C TRP A 120 -17.35 -9.01 98.34
N LEU A 121 -17.30 -8.67 99.62
CA LEU A 121 -17.21 -7.29 100.08
C LEU A 121 -15.77 -6.94 100.40
N TRP A 122 -15.32 -5.76 99.97
CA TRP A 122 -14.01 -5.24 100.34
C TRP A 122 -14.07 -4.68 101.75
N MET A 123 -13.39 -5.33 102.68
CA MET A 123 -13.36 -4.97 104.10
C MET A 123 -12.03 -4.34 104.46
N LEU A 124 -12.08 -3.15 105.03
CA LEU A 124 -10.96 -2.56 105.77
C LEU A 124 -11.09 -3.02 107.23
N ASP A 125 -10.17 -3.88 107.64
CA ASP A 125 -10.09 -4.46 108.97
C ASP A 125 -8.99 -3.78 109.78
N ARG A 126 -9.29 -3.34 110.99
CA ARG A 126 -8.37 -2.63 111.88
C ARG A 126 -8.52 -3.12 113.30
N GLY A 127 -7.43 -3.48 113.98
CA GLY A 127 -7.50 -3.98 115.34
C GLY A 127 -6.24 -3.81 116.17
N ARG A 128 -6.36 -4.05 117.47
CA ARG A 128 -5.24 -4.00 118.42
C ARG A 128 -5.42 -5.04 119.54
N VAL A 129 -4.31 -5.65 119.97
CA VAL A 129 -4.28 -6.49 121.18
C VAL A 129 -4.46 -5.61 122.43
N VAL A 130 -5.46 -5.92 123.25
CA VAL A 130 -5.83 -5.15 124.45
C VAL A 130 -5.46 -5.83 125.75
N GLU A 131 -5.25 -7.15 125.74
CA GLU A 131 -4.82 -7.91 126.92
C GLU A 131 -3.65 -8.82 126.55
N TRP A 132 -2.64 -8.86 127.41
CA TRP A 132 -1.42 -9.67 127.30
C TRP A 132 -1.25 -10.48 128.60
N ASP A 133 -0.68 -11.67 128.52
CA ASP A 133 -0.35 -12.46 129.71
C ASP A 133 0.95 -11.99 130.39
N ALA A 134 1.24 -12.55 131.57
CA ALA A 134 2.44 -12.22 132.34
C ALA A 134 3.76 -12.61 131.63
N ALA A 135 3.70 -13.43 130.57
CA ALA A 135 4.83 -13.83 129.74
C ALA A 135 4.93 -13.00 128.43
N GLY A 136 4.06 -11.99 128.24
CA GLY A 136 4.04 -11.13 127.06
C GLY A 136 3.35 -11.74 125.83
N LYS A 137 2.56 -12.81 125.99
CA LYS A 137 1.78 -13.41 124.89
C LYS A 137 0.41 -12.73 124.77
N PRO A 138 -0.09 -12.46 123.55
CA PRO A 138 -1.36 -11.77 123.37
C PRO A 138 -2.55 -12.68 123.78
N LEU A 139 -3.49 -12.13 124.56
CA LEU A 139 -4.67 -12.84 125.06
C LEU A 139 -5.94 -12.46 124.32
N ARG A 140 -6.13 -11.17 124.06
CA ARG A 140 -7.37 -10.63 123.51
C ARG A 140 -7.11 -9.48 122.54
N MET A 141 -7.76 -9.51 121.39
CA MET A 141 -7.65 -8.50 120.34
C MET A 141 -9.04 -8.01 119.94
N ILE A 142 -9.19 -6.70 119.78
CA ILE A 142 -10.44 -6.09 119.34
C ILE A 142 -10.19 -5.26 118.08
N GLY A 143 -11.21 -5.13 117.24
CA GLY A 143 -11.10 -4.34 116.02
C GLY A 143 -12.42 -3.95 115.38
N THR A 144 -12.31 -3.17 114.30
CA THR A 144 -13.38 -2.69 113.45
C THR A 144 -13.22 -3.23 112.03
N HIS A 145 -14.36 -3.33 111.35
CA HIS A 145 -14.51 -3.77 109.98
C HIS A 145 -15.37 -2.73 109.25
N THR A 146 -14.81 -2.07 108.23
CA THR A 146 -15.49 -1.07 107.39
C THR A 146 -15.66 -1.60 105.97
N ASP A 147 -16.86 -1.54 105.40
CA ASP A 147 -17.10 -1.88 103.99
C ASP A 147 -16.61 -0.75 103.06
N THR A 148 -15.75 -1.10 102.10
CA THR A 148 -15.12 -0.19 101.13
C THR A 148 -15.42 -0.57 99.66
N THR A 149 -16.41 -1.44 99.42
CA THR A 149 -16.71 -2.03 98.10
C THR A 149 -17.03 -1.00 97.02
N ALA A 150 -17.87 -0.01 97.33
CA ALA A 150 -18.28 1.03 96.38
C ALA A 150 -17.10 1.85 95.83
N ARG A 151 -16.09 2.12 96.68
CA ARG A 151 -14.88 2.85 96.27
C ARG A 151 -14.06 2.05 95.26
N LYS A 152 -13.87 0.75 95.49
CA LYS A 152 -13.07 -0.13 94.63
C LYS A 152 -13.72 -0.36 93.25
N GLN A 153 -15.06 -0.41 93.18
CA GLN A 153 -15.77 -0.57 91.91
C GLN A 153 -15.61 0.66 90.99
N ALA A 154 -15.77 1.88 91.51
CA ALA A 154 -15.60 3.10 90.73
C ALA A 154 -14.18 3.30 90.18
N GLU A 155 -13.15 2.93 90.97
CA GLU A 155 -11.75 2.97 90.53
C GLU A 155 -11.48 1.98 89.36
N ALA A 156 -12.12 0.80 89.38
CA ALA A 156 -11.97 -0.21 88.34
C ALA A 156 -12.64 0.18 87.02
N GLU A 157 -13.87 0.68 87.05
CA GLU A 157 -14.62 1.13 85.87
C GLU A 157 -13.90 2.26 85.13
N LEU A 158 -13.37 3.24 85.86
CA LEU A 158 -12.60 4.34 85.26
C LEU A 158 -11.31 3.85 84.58
N ARG A 159 -10.65 2.86 85.18
CA ARG A 159 -9.45 2.24 84.61
C ARG A 159 -9.78 1.48 83.33
N GLU A 160 -10.86 0.71 83.32
CA GLU A 160 -11.31 -0.05 82.15
C GLU A 160 -11.67 0.87 80.98
N SER A 161 -12.46 1.92 81.23
CA SER A 161 -12.83 2.89 80.19
C SER A 161 -11.61 3.58 79.57
N ARG A 162 -10.60 3.95 80.38
CA ARG A 162 -9.34 4.53 79.88
C ARG A 162 -8.55 3.56 79.00
N LEU A 163 -8.50 2.28 79.37
CA LEU A 163 -7.81 1.25 78.58
C LEU A 163 -8.52 1.02 77.24
N GLN A 164 -9.84 0.94 77.24
CA GLN A 164 -10.64 0.77 76.02
C GLN A 164 -10.45 1.95 75.05
N LEU A 165 -10.47 3.19 75.55
CA LEU A 165 -10.28 4.38 74.71
C LEU A 165 -8.89 4.44 74.06
N ASN A 166 -7.84 4.10 74.81
CA ASN A 166 -6.48 4.05 74.25
C ASN A 166 -6.35 2.94 73.20
N ALA A 167 -6.91 1.74 73.45
CA ALA A 167 -6.86 0.64 72.49
C ALA A 167 -7.55 0.96 71.15
N ILE A 168 -8.66 1.69 71.17
CA ILE A 168 -9.35 2.13 69.94
C ILE A 168 -8.49 3.13 69.15
N LEU A 169 -7.90 4.11 69.84
CA LEU A 169 -7.08 5.14 69.19
C LEU A 169 -5.79 4.55 68.60
N ASP A 170 -5.12 3.66 69.32
CA ASP A 170 -3.82 3.10 68.91
C ASP A 170 -3.93 2.08 67.76
N ASN A 171 -5.07 1.38 67.64
CA ASN A 171 -5.30 0.40 66.56
C ASN A 171 -6.02 0.99 65.34
N ALA A 172 -6.40 2.27 65.35
CA ALA A 172 -7.01 2.90 64.18
C ALA A 172 -5.97 2.96 63.03
N PRO A 173 -6.29 2.47 61.82
CA PRO A 173 -5.38 2.52 60.67
C PRO A 173 -5.24 3.94 60.08
N VAL A 174 -6.02 4.87 60.60
CA VAL A 174 -6.02 6.29 60.24
C VAL A 174 -5.35 7.10 61.34
N GLY A 175 -4.64 8.15 60.94
CA GLY A 175 -4.04 9.08 61.87
C GLY A 175 -5.11 9.94 62.53
N VAL A 176 -5.17 9.99 63.86
CA VAL A 176 -6.10 10.83 64.61
C VAL A 176 -5.31 11.85 65.44
N VAL A 177 -5.61 13.13 65.27
CA VAL A 177 -4.99 14.24 66.01
C VAL A 177 -6.08 15.10 66.65
N LEU A 178 -5.90 15.43 67.92
CA LEU A 178 -6.66 16.49 68.60
C LEU A 178 -5.77 17.74 68.68
N VAL A 179 -6.27 18.89 68.22
CA VAL A 179 -5.57 20.17 68.29
C VAL A 179 -6.35 21.22 69.08
N ASP A 180 -5.67 22.16 69.73
CA ASP A 180 -6.29 23.31 70.39
C ASP A 180 -6.76 24.40 69.39
N ALA A 181 -7.34 25.48 69.90
CA ALA A 181 -7.76 26.63 69.09
C ALA A 181 -6.59 27.33 68.36
N GLN A 182 -5.36 27.18 68.85
CA GLN A 182 -4.14 27.68 68.22
C GLN A 182 -3.48 26.63 67.30
N ARG A 183 -4.18 25.52 67.00
CA ARG A 183 -3.74 24.41 66.15
C ARG A 183 -2.49 23.68 66.67
N ARG A 184 -2.26 23.70 67.97
CA ARG A 184 -1.23 22.88 68.64
C ARG A 184 -1.79 21.50 68.93
N ILE A 185 -0.99 20.47 68.69
CA ILE A 185 -1.37 19.08 68.87
C ILE A 185 -1.45 18.78 70.37
N LEU A 186 -2.66 18.51 70.85
CA LEU A 186 -2.91 18.08 72.23
C LEU A 186 -2.75 16.57 72.38
N ARG A 187 -3.21 15.80 71.39
CA ARG A 187 -3.11 14.33 71.35
C ARG A 187 -2.93 13.86 69.92
N ALA A 188 -2.21 12.76 69.74
CA ALA A 188 -2.09 12.05 68.47
C ALA A 188 -2.01 10.54 68.75
N ASN A 189 -2.52 9.72 67.83
CA ASN A 189 -2.34 8.26 67.89
C ASN A 189 -1.10 7.80 67.12
N ASP A 190 -0.69 6.55 67.33
CA ASP A 190 0.51 5.96 66.73
C ASP A 190 0.48 5.95 65.18
N ALA A 191 -0.71 5.92 64.57
CA ALA A 191 -0.85 6.01 63.12
C ALA A 191 -0.34 7.34 62.55
N ILE A 192 -0.52 8.47 63.25
CA ILE A 192 0.05 9.77 62.84
C ILE A 192 1.58 9.73 62.82
N ALA A 193 2.18 9.11 63.84
CA ALA A 193 3.62 8.96 63.91
C ALA A 193 4.17 8.14 62.74
N LYS A 194 3.46 7.07 62.36
CA LYS A 194 3.80 6.21 61.20
C LYS A 194 3.61 6.93 59.86
N ILE A 195 2.49 7.63 59.66
CA ILE A 195 2.19 8.32 58.39
C ILE A 195 3.23 9.40 58.09
N PHE A 196 3.63 10.17 59.10
CA PHE A 196 4.56 11.30 58.92
C PHE A 196 6.01 11.00 59.30
N LEU A 197 6.29 9.77 59.75
CA LEU A 197 7.60 9.30 60.22
C LEU A 197 8.20 10.22 61.30
N ARG A 198 7.39 10.58 62.29
CA ARG A 198 7.78 11.44 63.42
C ARG A 198 7.38 10.80 64.75
N PRO A 199 8.24 10.81 65.78
CA PRO A 199 7.90 10.26 67.08
C PRO A 199 6.77 11.06 67.75
N LEU A 200 5.86 10.37 68.44
CA LEU A 200 4.71 10.98 69.14
C LEU A 200 5.13 12.08 70.12
N ASP A 201 6.20 11.85 70.88
CA ASP A 201 6.70 12.81 71.88
C ASP A 201 7.11 14.15 71.27
N GLY A 202 7.56 14.15 70.01
CA GLY A 202 7.91 15.36 69.27
C GLY A 202 6.72 16.06 68.59
N LEU A 203 5.54 15.42 68.59
CA LEU A 203 4.32 15.95 68.01
C LEU A 203 3.43 16.59 69.08
N ILE A 204 3.33 16.01 70.27
CA ILE A 204 2.50 16.56 71.35
C ILE A 204 3.05 17.91 71.82
N GLY A 205 2.18 18.92 71.89
CA GLY A 205 2.51 20.31 72.23
C GLY A 205 3.03 21.14 71.06
N ALA A 206 3.45 20.51 69.96
CA ALA A 206 3.94 21.20 68.78
C ALA A 206 2.80 21.73 67.90
N SER A 207 3.11 22.69 67.02
CA SER A 207 2.14 23.15 66.02
C SER A 207 1.87 22.04 65.00
N SER A 208 0.59 21.85 64.65
CA SER A 208 0.19 20.97 63.55
C SER A 208 0.81 21.35 62.20
N ARG A 209 1.37 22.56 62.05
CA ARG A 209 2.19 22.97 60.90
C ARG A 209 3.30 21.95 60.55
N LEU A 210 3.85 21.24 61.53
CA LEU A 210 4.92 20.24 61.34
C LEU A 210 4.54 19.05 60.44
N ILE A 211 3.24 18.72 60.33
CA ILE A 211 2.77 17.59 59.52
C ILE A 211 2.36 18.00 58.09
N TYR A 212 2.26 19.30 57.80
CA TYR A 212 2.00 19.81 56.45
C TYR A 212 3.30 19.94 55.65
N GLY A 213 4.37 20.40 56.31
CA GLY A 213 5.72 20.52 55.75
C GLY A 213 5.92 21.62 54.70
N ASP A 214 4.85 22.29 54.28
CA ASP A 214 4.82 23.56 53.53
C ASP A 214 3.84 24.51 54.22
N ASP A 215 4.31 25.72 54.53
CA ASP A 215 3.52 26.76 55.21
C ASP A 215 2.36 27.26 54.34
N ALA A 216 2.50 27.28 53.01
CA ALA A 216 1.43 27.70 52.12
C ALA A 216 0.24 26.74 52.18
N ILE A 217 0.51 25.44 52.28
CA ILE A 217 -0.54 24.40 52.38
C ILE A 217 -1.19 24.45 53.76
N TYR A 218 -0.41 24.64 54.83
CA TYR A 218 -0.94 24.79 56.18
C TYR A 218 -1.90 25.97 56.30
N GLU A 219 -1.55 27.13 55.71
CA GLU A 219 -2.42 28.31 55.73
C GLU A 219 -3.65 28.14 54.82
N ASP A 220 -3.51 27.49 53.65
CA ASP A 220 -4.62 27.24 52.73
C ASP A 220 -5.67 26.30 53.31
N VAL A 221 -5.24 25.12 53.80
CA VAL A 221 -6.13 24.16 54.48
C VAL A 221 -6.74 24.82 55.72
N GLY A 222 -5.94 25.59 56.45
CA GLY A 222 -6.41 26.38 57.59
C GLY A 222 -7.55 27.33 57.25
N ARG A 223 -7.42 28.08 56.14
CA ARG A 223 -8.42 29.06 55.67
C ARG A 223 -9.72 28.40 55.23
N ARG A 224 -9.64 27.22 54.62
CA ARG A 224 -10.82 26.48 54.12
C ARG A 224 -11.53 25.70 55.21
N ALA A 225 -10.77 25.04 56.08
CA ALA A 225 -11.33 24.12 57.07
C ALA A 225 -11.89 24.83 58.32
N TYR A 226 -11.11 25.71 58.95
CA TYR A 226 -11.49 26.22 60.29
C TYR A 226 -12.81 27.00 60.32
N PRO A 227 -13.19 27.82 59.31
CA PRO A 227 -14.53 28.42 59.27
C PRO A 227 -15.67 27.39 59.28
N ILE A 228 -15.49 26.26 58.58
CA ILE A 228 -16.46 25.15 58.56
C ILE A 228 -16.50 24.46 59.92
N LEU A 229 -15.34 24.23 60.53
CA LEU A 229 -15.23 23.53 61.83
C LEU A 229 -15.78 24.37 63.00
N GLU A 230 -15.53 25.69 63.00
CA GLU A 230 -16.05 26.64 63.99
C GLU A 230 -17.57 26.77 63.89
N ALA A 231 -18.13 26.69 62.69
CA ALA A 231 -19.58 26.59 62.47
C ALA A 231 -20.17 25.21 62.84
N GLY A 232 -19.35 24.26 63.31
CA GLY A 232 -19.76 22.91 63.70
C GLY A 232 -19.89 21.90 62.54
N GLY A 233 -19.47 22.29 61.33
CA GLY A 233 -19.47 21.45 60.13
C GLY A 233 -18.35 20.41 60.11
N ILE A 234 -18.36 19.59 59.06
CA ILE A 234 -17.33 18.57 58.77
C ILE A 234 -16.55 19.05 57.56
N PHE A 235 -15.22 19.09 57.70
CA PHE A 235 -14.31 19.29 56.58
C PHE A 235 -13.85 17.92 56.08
N ASP A 236 -13.85 17.68 54.77
CA ASP A 236 -13.40 16.42 54.16
C ASP A 236 -12.81 16.71 52.78
N GLU A 237 -11.49 16.86 52.72
CA GLU A 237 -10.79 17.12 51.47
C GLU A 237 -9.42 16.45 51.43
N GLU A 238 -8.90 16.21 50.21
CA GLU A 238 -7.53 15.75 50.00
C GLU A 238 -6.57 16.94 49.93
N SER A 239 -5.40 16.81 50.55
CA SER A 239 -4.34 17.82 50.49
C SER A 239 -2.97 17.16 50.44
N MET A 240 -2.02 17.84 49.80
CA MET A 240 -0.63 17.36 49.74
C MET A 240 0.05 17.69 51.07
N MET A 241 0.68 16.69 51.68
CA MET A 241 1.40 16.83 52.94
C MET A 241 2.82 16.31 52.74
N ARG A 242 3.77 16.71 53.59
CA ARG A 242 5.16 16.25 53.48
C ARG A 242 5.59 15.45 54.72
N ARG A 243 6.12 14.25 54.49
CA ARG A 243 6.74 13.40 55.51
C ARG A 243 8.09 13.96 55.98
N SER A 244 8.58 13.50 57.12
CA SER A 244 9.87 13.93 57.67
C SER A 244 11.08 13.54 56.80
N ASP A 245 10.96 12.49 55.99
CA ASP A 245 11.95 12.04 55.00
C ASP A 245 11.96 12.90 53.72
N GLY A 246 11.07 13.90 53.63
CA GLY A 246 10.94 14.79 52.48
C GLY A 246 9.95 14.31 51.42
N ALA A 247 9.35 13.11 51.55
CA ALA A 247 8.38 12.61 50.58
C ALA A 247 7.05 13.37 50.64
N ASN A 248 6.54 13.78 49.49
CA ASN A 248 5.19 14.32 49.35
C ASN A 248 4.18 13.16 49.32
N ILE A 249 3.22 13.20 50.22
CA ILE A 249 2.11 12.25 50.31
C ILE A 249 0.78 12.98 50.17
N ARG A 250 -0.19 12.35 49.52
CA ARG A 250 -1.54 12.90 49.45
C ARG A 250 -2.37 12.31 50.57
N CYS A 251 -2.85 13.17 51.46
CA CYS A 251 -3.67 12.77 52.59
C CYS A 251 -5.10 13.29 52.45
N ARG A 252 -6.08 12.43 52.75
CA ARG A 252 -7.46 12.85 52.99
C ARG A 252 -7.56 13.35 54.43
N LEU A 253 -8.01 14.59 54.60
CA LEU A 253 -8.11 15.30 55.87
C LEU A 253 -9.58 15.47 56.24
N ILE A 254 -10.01 14.82 57.32
CA ILE A 254 -11.36 14.93 57.85
C ILE A 254 -11.32 15.63 59.21
N GLY A 255 -11.88 16.84 59.29
CA GLY A 255 -11.88 17.66 60.50
C GLY A 255 -13.26 17.77 61.13
N ARG A 256 -13.33 17.81 62.48
CA ARG A 256 -14.54 18.13 63.25
C ARG A 256 -14.23 18.79 64.60
N SER A 257 -15.12 19.65 65.10
CA SER A 257 -15.04 20.16 66.49
C SER A 257 -15.41 19.06 67.51
N VAL A 258 -14.73 19.05 68.68
CA VAL A 258 -14.91 18.04 69.76
C VAL A 258 -16.31 18.08 70.38
N ARG A 259 -16.89 19.28 70.53
CA ARG A 259 -18.24 19.48 71.08
C ARG A 259 -18.87 20.65 70.34
N GLY A 260 -20.08 20.43 69.79
CA GLY A 260 -20.73 21.26 68.76
C GLY A 260 -20.42 22.76 68.81
N GLY A 261 -19.38 23.17 68.07
CA GLY A 261 -19.04 24.57 67.83
C GLY A 261 -18.31 25.29 68.95
N ASP A 262 -17.86 24.62 70.02
CA ASP A 262 -17.05 25.26 71.07
C ASP A 262 -15.55 25.20 70.71
N PRO A 263 -14.92 26.31 70.26
CA PRO A 263 -13.51 26.33 69.87
C PRO A 263 -12.57 26.11 71.05
N ALA A 264 -13.04 26.32 72.30
CA ALA A 264 -12.21 26.20 73.49
C ALA A 264 -11.79 24.74 73.78
N LEU A 265 -12.54 23.76 73.25
CA LEU A 265 -12.27 22.33 73.44
C LEU A 265 -11.43 21.71 72.31
N GLY A 266 -11.14 22.47 71.24
CA GLY A 266 -10.28 22.03 70.14
C GLY A 266 -10.98 21.25 69.02
N PHE A 267 -10.18 20.76 68.08
CA PHE A 267 -10.62 20.11 66.84
C PHE A 267 -9.97 18.72 66.67
N ILE A 268 -10.76 17.73 66.27
CA ILE A 268 -10.30 16.39 65.93
C ILE A 268 -10.09 16.32 64.41
N TRP A 269 -8.95 15.78 64.02
CA TRP A 269 -8.55 15.53 62.65
C TRP A 269 -8.31 14.04 62.45
N VAL A 270 -8.90 13.48 61.40
CA VAL A 270 -8.60 12.15 60.87
C VAL A 270 -7.84 12.33 59.56
N ILE A 271 -6.69 11.68 59.45
CA ILE A 271 -5.74 11.81 58.35
C ILE A 271 -5.46 10.43 57.78
N GLU A 272 -5.77 10.23 56.50
CA GLU A 272 -5.55 8.99 55.76
C GLU A 272 -4.61 9.22 54.57
N ASP A 273 -3.53 8.43 54.43
CA ASP A 273 -2.65 8.47 53.26
C ASP A 273 -3.26 7.66 52.10
N VAL A 274 -3.63 8.34 51.01
CA VAL A 274 -4.30 7.73 49.84
C VAL A 274 -3.37 7.57 48.64
N THR A 275 -2.06 7.79 48.81
CA THR A 275 -1.08 7.85 47.72
C THR A 275 -0.97 6.54 46.94
N VAL A 276 -0.94 5.38 47.63
CA VAL A 276 -0.78 4.06 47.00
C VAL A 276 -2.00 3.68 46.17
N ARG A 277 -3.20 3.89 46.73
CA ARG A 277 -4.47 3.56 46.06
C ARG A 277 -4.62 4.33 44.74
N ARG A 278 -4.35 5.63 44.75
CA ARG A 278 -4.44 6.48 43.55
C ARG A 278 -3.45 6.09 42.47
N ARG A 279 -2.19 5.75 42.83
CA ARG A 279 -1.19 5.29 41.85
C ARG A 279 -1.62 4.00 41.14
N ALA A 280 -2.26 3.08 41.86
CA ALA A 280 -2.78 1.84 41.27
C ALA A 280 -3.97 2.10 40.33
N GLU A 281 -4.93 2.94 40.74
CA GLU A 281 -6.08 3.34 39.92
C GLU A 281 -5.64 4.07 38.65
N GLN A 282 -4.69 5.01 38.77
CA GLN A 282 -4.12 5.73 37.63
C GLN A 282 -3.37 4.80 36.68
N ALA A 283 -2.52 3.90 37.20
CA ALA A 283 -1.77 2.96 36.36
C ALA A 283 -2.69 2.00 35.58
N LEU A 284 -3.82 1.60 36.16
CA LEU A 284 -4.83 0.81 35.46
C LEU A 284 -5.52 1.62 34.35
N SER A 285 -5.88 2.88 34.64
CA SER A 285 -6.46 3.79 33.64
C SER A 285 -5.49 4.07 32.49
N ASP A 286 -4.22 4.36 32.79
CA ASP A 286 -3.17 4.63 31.81
C ASP A 286 -2.92 3.41 30.93
N ARG A 287 -2.91 2.20 31.52
CA ARG A 287 -2.75 0.95 30.75
C ARG A 287 -3.92 0.68 29.83
N ALA A 288 -5.16 0.90 30.28
CA ALA A 288 -6.34 0.77 29.44
C ALA A 288 -6.34 1.81 28.29
N GLY A 289 -5.94 3.05 28.57
CA GLY A 289 -5.76 4.09 27.56
C GLY A 289 -4.69 3.74 26.52
N PHE A 290 -3.54 3.24 26.98
CA PHE A 290 -2.45 2.82 26.10
C PHE A 290 -2.85 1.65 25.18
N GLN A 291 -3.51 0.60 25.71
CA GLN A 291 -4.00 -0.52 24.90
C GLN A 291 -4.98 -0.08 23.81
N ARG A 292 -5.86 0.88 24.13
CA ARG A 292 -6.79 1.46 23.16
C ARG A 292 -6.06 2.18 22.02
N VAL A 293 -5.11 3.04 22.36
CA VAL A 293 -4.30 3.75 21.35
C VAL A 293 -3.51 2.76 20.49
N LEU A 294 -2.95 1.70 21.07
CA LEU A 294 -2.26 0.67 20.28
C LEU A 294 -3.19 -0.01 19.27
N LEU A 295 -4.39 -0.43 19.68
CA LEU A 295 -5.36 -1.05 18.77
C LEU A 295 -5.78 -0.07 17.66
N ASP A 296 -6.01 1.20 18.00
CA ASP A 296 -6.47 2.22 17.04
C ASP A 296 -5.39 2.75 16.10
N THR A 297 -4.12 2.67 16.47
CA THR A 297 -3.01 3.06 15.58
C THR A 297 -2.64 1.98 14.56
N VAL A 298 -3.07 0.73 14.76
CA VAL A 298 -2.87 -0.35 13.78
C VAL A 298 -3.79 -0.10 12.57
N PRO A 299 -3.25 0.06 11.35
CA PRO A 299 -4.05 0.37 10.16
C PRO A 299 -4.79 -0.85 9.59
N VAL A 300 -4.69 -2.00 10.26
CA VAL A 300 -5.37 -3.25 9.92
C VAL A 300 -6.69 -3.31 10.71
N PRO A 301 -7.85 -3.52 10.07
CA PRO A 301 -9.10 -3.78 10.76
C PRO A 301 -8.98 -4.95 11.75
N ILE A 302 -9.23 -4.68 13.02
CA ILE A 302 -9.21 -5.68 14.10
C ILE A 302 -10.54 -5.64 14.86
N PHE A 303 -11.08 -6.81 15.15
CA PHE A 303 -12.23 -6.99 16.03
C PHE A 303 -11.94 -8.02 17.10
N VAL A 304 -12.75 -7.98 18.16
CA VAL A 304 -12.71 -8.90 19.29
C VAL A 304 -14.12 -9.43 19.53
N GLN A 305 -14.24 -10.74 19.66
CA GLN A 305 -15.47 -11.43 20.04
C GLN A 305 -15.30 -12.16 21.37
N ASP A 306 -16.40 -12.32 22.12
CA ASP A 306 -16.44 -13.20 23.28
C ASP A 306 -16.57 -14.69 22.88
N VAL A 307 -16.59 -15.59 23.86
CA VAL A 307 -16.75 -17.05 23.64
C VAL A 307 -18.12 -17.46 23.07
N LEU A 308 -19.09 -16.54 23.04
CA LEU A 308 -20.42 -16.76 22.45
C LEU A 308 -20.50 -16.19 21.02
N GLY A 309 -19.44 -15.57 20.52
CA GLY A 309 -19.39 -14.96 19.18
C GLY A 309 -19.91 -13.54 19.12
N HIS A 310 -20.21 -12.90 20.26
CA HIS A 310 -20.61 -11.49 20.26
C HIS A 310 -19.40 -10.59 20.10
N TYR A 311 -19.49 -9.58 19.24
CA TYR A 311 -18.46 -8.55 19.15
C TYR A 311 -18.43 -7.73 20.46
N VAL A 312 -17.25 -7.58 21.05
CA VAL A 312 -17.01 -6.89 22.33
C VAL A 312 -16.02 -5.74 22.22
N ASP A 313 -15.20 -5.71 21.17
CA ASP A 313 -14.33 -4.57 20.85
C ASP A 313 -13.98 -4.56 19.35
N ALA A 314 -13.56 -3.41 18.85
CA ALA A 314 -13.03 -3.23 17.51
C ALA A 314 -12.16 -1.97 17.45
N ASN A 315 -11.20 -1.92 16.53
CA ASN A 315 -10.39 -0.71 16.33
C ASN A 315 -11.00 0.23 15.29
N SER A 316 -10.48 1.45 15.23
CA SER A 316 -10.94 2.47 14.27
C SER A 316 -10.80 2.05 12.80
N ALA A 317 -9.86 1.16 12.47
CA ALA A 317 -9.72 0.62 11.12
C ALA A 317 -10.89 -0.30 10.75
N PHE A 318 -11.38 -1.11 11.69
CA PHE A 318 -12.55 -1.96 11.50
C PHE A 318 -13.84 -1.17 11.36
N GLU A 319 -14.03 -0.12 12.17
CA GLU A 319 -15.18 0.79 12.01
C GLU A 319 -15.21 1.43 10.63
N ARG A 320 -14.08 1.93 10.13
CA ARG A 320 -13.97 2.50 8.79
C ARG A 320 -14.23 1.47 7.69
N TRP A 321 -13.77 0.24 7.88
CA TRP A 321 -13.94 -0.83 6.90
C TRP A 321 -15.41 -1.28 6.79
N MET A 322 -16.07 -1.51 7.94
CA MET A 322 -17.45 -1.99 7.99
C MET A 322 -18.50 -0.87 7.87
N GLY A 323 -18.12 0.38 8.16
CA GLY A 323 -19.04 1.52 8.19
C GLY A 323 -19.99 1.48 9.39
N ILE A 324 -19.64 0.73 10.43
CA ILE A 324 -20.44 0.54 11.63
C ILE A 324 -19.64 1.07 12.82
N ASP A 325 -20.26 1.96 13.59
CA ASP A 325 -19.69 2.47 14.83
C ASP A 325 -19.53 1.33 15.85
N ARG A 326 -18.40 1.32 16.56
CA ARG A 326 -18.04 0.26 17.52
C ARG A 326 -19.11 0.07 18.60
N GLN A 327 -19.76 1.12 19.10
CA GLN A 327 -20.82 0.95 20.10
C GLN A 327 -22.01 0.20 19.53
N SER A 328 -22.30 0.41 18.24
CA SER A 328 -23.36 -0.30 17.52
C SER A 328 -22.97 -1.74 17.20
N LEU A 329 -21.68 -2.07 17.20
CA LEU A 329 -21.16 -3.43 17.00
C LEU A 329 -21.34 -4.30 18.25
N PHE A 330 -21.35 -3.71 19.45
CA PHE A 330 -21.38 -4.48 20.70
C PHE A 330 -22.62 -5.36 20.83
N GLY A 331 -22.38 -6.64 21.12
CA GLY A 331 -23.44 -7.64 21.27
C GLY A 331 -23.98 -8.20 19.95
N LYS A 332 -23.61 -7.65 18.80
CA LYS A 332 -23.94 -8.24 17.50
C LYS A 332 -23.14 -9.52 17.28
N THR A 333 -23.63 -10.36 16.39
CA THR A 333 -23.00 -11.60 15.93
C THR A 333 -22.63 -11.49 14.46
N VAL A 334 -21.89 -12.47 13.93
CA VAL A 334 -21.56 -12.51 12.49
C VAL A 334 -22.82 -12.55 11.61
N PHE A 335 -23.94 -13.10 12.10
CA PHE A 335 -25.24 -13.11 11.41
C PHE A 335 -25.85 -11.72 11.22
N ASP A 336 -25.46 -10.73 12.05
CA ASP A 336 -25.91 -9.34 11.90
C ASP A 336 -25.09 -8.56 10.86
N LEU A 337 -23.96 -9.11 10.41
CA LEU A 337 -22.97 -8.45 9.55
C LEU A 337 -22.79 -9.13 8.19
N ALA A 338 -22.97 -10.44 8.13
CA ALA A 338 -22.75 -11.25 6.94
C ALA A 338 -24.05 -11.96 6.49
N PRO A 339 -24.16 -12.29 5.20
CA PRO A 339 -25.21 -13.18 4.69
C PRO A 339 -25.30 -14.49 5.49
N PRO A 340 -26.49 -15.07 5.71
CA PRO A 340 -26.68 -16.24 6.58
C PRO A 340 -25.79 -17.44 6.22
N ASP A 341 -25.60 -17.70 4.93
CA ASP A 341 -24.76 -18.79 4.41
C ASP A 341 -23.28 -18.62 4.77
N LEU A 342 -22.75 -17.39 4.69
CA LEU A 342 -21.38 -17.10 5.10
C LEU A 342 -21.24 -17.03 6.63
N ALA A 343 -22.25 -16.50 7.31
CA ALA A 343 -22.29 -16.40 8.77
C ALA A 343 -22.26 -17.79 9.45
N GLU A 344 -22.97 -18.78 8.90
CA GLU A 344 -22.93 -20.17 9.39
C GLU A 344 -21.52 -20.79 9.27
N ILE A 345 -20.84 -20.53 8.15
CA ILE A 345 -19.48 -21.03 7.92
C ILE A 345 -18.50 -20.38 8.90
N ASP A 346 -18.58 -19.05 9.08
CA ASP A 346 -17.73 -18.31 9.99
C ASP A 346 -17.98 -18.71 11.46
N GLU A 347 -19.25 -18.87 11.88
CA GLU A 347 -19.58 -19.31 13.24
C GLU A 347 -19.07 -20.75 13.51
N ALA A 348 -19.16 -21.65 12.53
CA ALA A 348 -18.62 -23.00 12.64
C ALA A 348 -17.09 -22.99 12.77
N ALA A 349 -16.40 -22.13 11.99
CA ALA A 349 -14.96 -21.95 12.07
C ALA A 349 -14.53 -21.36 13.42
N ASP A 350 -15.25 -20.35 13.93
CA ASP A 350 -15.01 -19.72 15.23
C ASP A 350 -15.20 -20.72 16.39
N ARG A 351 -16.20 -21.60 16.29
CA ARG A 351 -16.44 -22.69 17.26
C ARG A 351 -15.30 -23.71 17.26
N ALA A 352 -14.79 -24.08 16.08
CA ALA A 352 -13.64 -24.96 15.95
C ALA A 352 -12.38 -24.32 16.53
N LEU A 353 -12.13 -23.04 16.19
CA LEU A 353 -11.02 -22.23 16.70
C LEU A 353 -11.01 -22.14 18.23
N LEU A 354 -12.17 -21.95 18.86
CA LEU A 354 -12.29 -21.92 20.32
C LEU A 354 -11.98 -23.28 20.97
N ALA A 355 -12.22 -24.39 20.26
CA ALA A 355 -11.98 -25.74 20.74
C ALA A 355 -10.52 -26.17 20.59
N ASP A 356 -9.89 -25.87 19.44
CA ASP A 356 -8.51 -26.27 19.12
C ASP A 356 -7.45 -25.23 19.55
N GLN A 357 -7.86 -23.97 19.73
CA GLN A 357 -7.02 -22.80 20.03
C GLN A 357 -5.87 -22.58 19.03
N GLN A 358 -5.96 -23.13 17.82
CA GLN A 358 -4.95 -22.97 16.78
C GLN A 358 -5.30 -21.79 15.88
N PRO A 359 -4.40 -20.81 15.69
CA PRO A 359 -4.67 -19.67 14.81
C PRO A 359 -5.08 -20.14 13.41
N GLN A 360 -6.13 -19.52 12.89
CA GLN A 360 -6.65 -19.81 11.55
C GLN A 360 -6.38 -18.61 10.63
N SER A 361 -6.02 -18.90 9.38
CA SER A 361 -5.84 -17.89 8.35
C SER A 361 -6.38 -18.41 7.02
N TYR A 362 -7.29 -17.66 6.41
CA TYR A 362 -7.94 -18.04 5.16
C TYR A 362 -8.28 -16.80 4.33
N GLU A 363 -8.30 -16.96 3.01
CA GLU A 363 -8.70 -15.90 2.08
C GLU A 363 -10.20 -15.96 1.83
N THR A 364 -10.86 -14.80 1.83
CA THR A 364 -12.28 -14.68 1.50
C THR A 364 -12.56 -13.32 0.85
N GLN A 365 -13.78 -13.11 0.36
CA GLN A 365 -14.22 -11.81 -0.13
C GLN A 365 -15.14 -11.15 0.91
N LEU A 366 -14.80 -9.92 1.27
CA LEU A 366 -15.59 -9.14 2.21
C LEU A 366 -16.08 -7.86 1.55
N ARG A 367 -17.30 -7.46 1.88
CA ARG A 367 -17.89 -6.21 1.42
C ARG A 367 -17.48 -5.07 2.35
N CYS A 368 -16.92 -4.00 1.80
CA CYS A 368 -16.62 -2.78 2.51
C CYS A 368 -17.88 -1.90 2.69
N ALA A 369 -17.77 -0.89 3.54
CA ALA A 369 -18.83 0.11 3.79
C ALA A 369 -19.33 0.83 2.52
N ASP A 370 -18.44 1.02 1.54
CA ASP A 370 -18.75 1.65 0.24
C ASP A 370 -19.46 0.69 -0.73
N GLY A 371 -19.71 -0.55 -0.32
CA GLY A 371 -20.35 -1.60 -1.12
C GLY A 371 -19.39 -2.39 -2.00
N THR A 372 -18.11 -2.01 -2.10
CA THR A 372 -17.11 -2.74 -2.89
C THR A 372 -16.77 -4.09 -2.27
N LEU A 373 -16.54 -5.09 -3.11
CA LEU A 373 -16.03 -6.39 -2.70
C LEU A 373 -14.50 -6.38 -2.79
N ARG A 374 -13.84 -6.78 -1.72
CA ARG A 374 -12.37 -6.88 -1.66
C ARG A 374 -11.94 -8.27 -1.23
N ASP A 375 -10.83 -8.73 -1.81
CA ASP A 375 -10.18 -9.95 -1.35
C ASP A 375 -9.44 -9.64 -0.05
N VAL A 376 -9.76 -10.38 1.00
CA VAL A 376 -9.17 -10.23 2.32
C VAL A 376 -8.54 -11.53 2.79
N LEU A 377 -7.39 -11.43 3.44
CA LEU A 377 -6.84 -12.48 4.28
C LEU A 377 -7.38 -12.27 5.70
N PHE A 378 -8.22 -13.21 6.12
CA PHE A 378 -8.83 -13.22 7.44
C PHE A 378 -7.95 -14.05 8.38
N SER A 379 -7.48 -13.46 9.48
CA SER A 379 -6.67 -14.15 10.49
C SER A 379 -7.33 -14.07 11.86
N LYS A 380 -7.61 -15.21 12.47
CA LYS A 380 -8.30 -15.31 13.77
C LYS A 380 -7.48 -16.11 14.78
N ALA A 381 -7.45 -15.66 16.02
CA ALA A 381 -6.77 -16.36 17.11
C ALA A 381 -7.55 -16.24 18.44
N VAL A 382 -7.43 -17.23 19.31
CA VAL A 382 -8.05 -17.22 20.64
C VAL A 382 -7.16 -16.46 21.62
N TYR A 383 -7.75 -15.56 22.40
CA TYR A 383 -7.08 -14.98 23.57
C TYR A 383 -7.64 -15.61 24.85
N CYS A 384 -6.77 -15.90 25.82
CA CYS A 384 -7.12 -16.64 27.03
C CYS A 384 -7.09 -15.76 28.28
N ARG A 385 -7.95 -16.09 29.25
CA ARG A 385 -7.88 -15.55 30.62
C ARG A 385 -6.70 -16.18 31.38
N VAL A 386 -6.38 -15.60 32.53
CA VAL A 386 -5.44 -16.19 33.50
C VAL A 386 -5.88 -17.64 33.81
N GLY A 387 -4.98 -18.60 33.57
CA GLY A 387 -5.26 -20.04 33.72
C GLY A 387 -5.62 -20.79 32.43
N GLY A 388 -5.45 -20.17 31.24
CA GLY A 388 -5.53 -20.87 29.94
C GLY A 388 -6.94 -21.16 29.43
N LYS A 389 -7.96 -20.57 30.04
CA LYS A 389 -9.35 -20.69 29.56
C LYS A 389 -9.59 -19.67 28.43
N PRO A 390 -10.19 -20.08 27.29
CA PRO A 390 -10.59 -19.15 26.23
C PRO A 390 -11.43 -17.99 26.77
N ALA A 391 -11.05 -16.77 26.43
CA ALA A 391 -11.77 -15.56 26.77
C ALA A 391 -12.59 -15.04 25.58
N GLY A 392 -12.15 -15.34 24.36
CA GLY A 392 -12.75 -14.90 23.11
C GLY A 392 -11.80 -15.04 21.93
N ILE A 393 -12.18 -14.46 20.80
CA ILE A 393 -11.44 -14.47 19.54
C ILE A 393 -11.00 -13.04 19.20
N VAL A 394 -9.77 -12.87 18.71
CA VAL A 394 -9.32 -11.65 18.03
C VAL A 394 -9.19 -11.98 16.55
N GLY A 395 -9.85 -11.20 15.69
CA GLY A 395 -9.76 -11.32 14.24
C GLY A 395 -9.14 -10.07 13.62
N ALA A 396 -8.32 -10.27 12.59
CA ALA A 396 -7.71 -9.22 11.78
C ALA A 396 -7.98 -9.46 10.30
N LEU A 397 -8.25 -8.40 9.55
CA LEU A 397 -8.50 -8.43 8.11
C LEU A 397 -7.37 -7.71 7.37
N MET A 398 -6.66 -8.38 6.47
CA MET A 398 -5.71 -7.74 5.56
C MET A 398 -6.28 -7.69 4.15
N ASP A 399 -6.33 -6.51 3.54
CA ASP A 399 -6.67 -6.37 2.12
C ASP A 399 -5.53 -6.95 1.27
N ILE A 400 -5.84 -7.98 0.48
CA ILE A 400 -4.90 -8.64 -0.43
C ILE A 400 -5.29 -8.45 -1.89
N SER A 401 -6.23 -7.54 -2.18
CA SER A 401 -6.75 -7.30 -3.54
C SER A 401 -5.62 -6.88 -4.48
N GLU A 402 -4.76 -5.94 -4.07
CA GLU A 402 -3.59 -5.51 -4.88
C GLU A 402 -2.62 -6.67 -5.16
N ARG A 403 -2.35 -7.53 -4.17
CA ARG A 403 -1.49 -8.71 -4.34
C ARG A 403 -2.09 -9.66 -5.38
N LYS A 404 -3.38 -9.99 -5.27
CA LYS A 404 -4.08 -10.88 -6.21
C LYS A 404 -4.12 -10.29 -7.61
N HIS A 405 -4.39 -9.00 -7.76
CA HIS A 405 -4.33 -8.32 -9.05
C HIS A 405 -2.93 -8.36 -9.67
N ALA A 406 -1.87 -8.18 -8.87
CA ALA A 406 -0.50 -8.25 -9.35
C ALA A 406 -0.10 -9.67 -9.78
N GLU A 407 -0.47 -10.69 -9.00
CA GLU A 407 -0.25 -12.10 -9.34
C GLU A 407 -0.97 -12.48 -10.65
N GLN A 408 -2.24 -12.08 -10.78
CA GLN A 408 -3.02 -12.31 -11.98
C GLN A 408 -2.43 -11.57 -13.20
N ALA A 409 -2.05 -10.31 -13.05
CA ALA A 409 -1.42 -9.53 -14.12
C ALA A 409 -0.07 -10.14 -14.55
N LEU A 410 0.69 -10.72 -13.61
CA LEU A 410 1.93 -11.43 -13.93
C LEU A 410 1.66 -12.71 -14.71
N LEU A 411 0.64 -13.49 -14.32
CA LEU A 411 0.22 -14.69 -15.04
C LEU A 411 -0.25 -14.35 -16.46
N GLU A 412 -1.09 -13.33 -16.62
CA GLU A 412 -1.57 -12.86 -17.92
C GLU A 412 -0.42 -12.36 -18.80
N ARG A 413 0.52 -11.62 -18.22
CA ARG A 413 1.71 -11.15 -18.96
C ARG A 413 2.62 -12.31 -19.35
N GLN A 414 2.79 -13.32 -18.50
CA GLN A 414 3.54 -14.53 -18.81
C GLN A 414 2.89 -15.30 -19.97
N GLN A 415 1.58 -15.52 -19.90
CA GLN A 415 0.80 -16.17 -20.97
C GLN A 415 0.88 -15.38 -22.28
N LEU A 416 0.78 -14.05 -22.21
CA LEU A 416 0.91 -13.18 -23.38
C LEU A 416 2.29 -13.34 -24.05
N PHE A 417 3.38 -13.32 -23.27
CA PHE A 417 4.73 -13.51 -23.82
C PHE A 417 4.93 -14.89 -24.45
N GLU A 418 4.40 -15.94 -23.82
CA GLU A 418 4.44 -17.30 -24.38
C GLU A 418 3.65 -17.38 -25.69
N GLN A 419 2.45 -16.79 -25.73
CA GLN A 419 1.64 -16.71 -26.95
C GLN A 419 2.33 -15.90 -28.06
N ILE A 420 3.05 -14.82 -27.75
CA ILE A 420 3.82 -14.06 -28.75
C ILE A 420 4.92 -14.92 -29.40
N PHE A 421 5.49 -15.88 -28.67
CA PHE A 421 6.46 -16.82 -29.26
C PHE A 421 5.75 -17.91 -30.06
N VAL A 422 4.78 -18.59 -29.45
CA VAL A 422 4.11 -19.79 -29.99
C VAL A 422 3.13 -19.47 -31.13
N ALA A 423 2.27 -18.46 -30.96
CA ALA A 423 1.25 -18.11 -31.94
C ALA A 423 1.76 -17.25 -33.10
N SER A 424 3.03 -16.84 -33.07
CA SER A 424 3.61 -16.04 -34.14
C SER A 424 3.81 -16.86 -35.42
N CYS A 425 3.34 -16.33 -36.54
CA CYS A 425 3.56 -16.90 -37.87
C CYS A 425 5.01 -16.74 -38.37
N ALA A 426 5.82 -15.88 -37.72
CA ALA A 426 7.23 -15.73 -38.07
C ALA A 426 8.02 -16.94 -37.57
N ILE A 427 8.94 -17.45 -38.39
CA ILE A 427 9.80 -18.58 -38.01
C ILE A 427 10.82 -18.09 -36.98
N LYS A 428 10.78 -18.64 -35.77
CA LYS A 428 11.67 -18.27 -34.66
C LYS A 428 12.44 -19.48 -34.16
N LEU A 429 13.75 -19.31 -34.04
CA LEU A 429 14.66 -20.25 -33.41
C LEU A 429 15.38 -19.55 -32.26
N LEU A 430 15.52 -20.24 -31.13
CA LEU A 430 16.37 -19.81 -30.03
C LEU A 430 17.61 -20.70 -30.05
N VAL A 431 18.78 -20.11 -30.22
CA VAL A 431 20.04 -20.84 -30.47
C VAL A 431 21.05 -20.50 -29.39
N ASP A 432 21.74 -21.52 -28.89
CA ASP A 432 22.93 -21.33 -28.06
C ASP A 432 24.14 -21.02 -28.96
N PRO A 433 24.73 -19.81 -28.88
CA PRO A 433 25.84 -19.42 -29.74
C PRO A 433 27.14 -20.20 -29.47
N GLU A 434 27.31 -20.82 -28.29
CA GLU A 434 28.52 -21.59 -27.98
C GLU A 434 28.48 -22.98 -28.62
N SER A 435 27.36 -23.68 -28.49
CA SER A 435 27.21 -25.04 -29.01
C SER A 435 26.61 -25.09 -30.43
N GLY A 436 25.95 -24.01 -30.86
CA GLY A 436 25.13 -23.97 -32.08
C GLY A 436 23.83 -24.77 -31.99
N ARG A 437 23.47 -25.26 -30.79
CA ARG A 437 22.25 -26.05 -30.57
C ARG A 437 21.02 -25.14 -30.61
N ILE A 438 19.96 -25.61 -31.26
CA ILE A 438 18.65 -24.97 -31.17
C ILE A 438 18.08 -25.34 -29.80
N VAL A 439 18.02 -24.35 -28.91
CA VAL A 439 17.47 -24.50 -27.55
C VAL A 439 15.95 -24.57 -27.59
N ASP A 440 15.32 -23.77 -28.47
CA ASP A 440 13.88 -23.80 -28.66
C ASP A 440 13.47 -23.32 -30.06
N ALA A 441 12.24 -23.61 -30.47
CA ALA A 441 11.67 -23.20 -31.74
C ALA A 441 10.16 -22.99 -31.60
N ASN A 442 9.56 -22.13 -32.43
CA ASN A 442 8.11 -21.95 -32.43
C ASN A 442 7.41 -22.87 -33.45
N PRO A 443 6.08 -23.06 -33.37
CA PRO A 443 5.32 -23.88 -34.31
C PRO A 443 5.51 -23.50 -35.79
N ALA A 444 5.68 -22.21 -36.10
CA ALA A 444 5.98 -21.75 -37.45
C ALA A 444 7.32 -22.32 -37.97
N ALA A 445 8.33 -22.43 -37.11
CA ALA A 445 9.59 -23.09 -37.46
C ALA A 445 9.42 -24.59 -37.72
N ALA A 446 8.63 -25.30 -36.90
CA ALA A 446 8.32 -26.71 -37.13
C ALA A 446 7.64 -26.92 -38.49
N ALA A 447 6.63 -26.09 -38.80
CA ALA A 447 5.92 -26.14 -40.07
C ALA A 447 6.84 -25.82 -41.26
N PHE A 448 7.69 -24.80 -41.15
CA PHE A 448 8.63 -24.42 -42.21
C PHE A 448 9.68 -25.50 -42.44
N TYR A 449 10.44 -25.90 -41.40
CA TYR A 449 11.56 -26.84 -41.54
C TYR A 449 11.13 -28.29 -41.74
N GLY A 450 9.89 -28.65 -41.41
CA GLY A 450 9.34 -30.01 -41.55
C GLY A 450 9.79 -30.98 -40.46
N TYR A 451 10.32 -30.46 -39.34
CA TYR A 451 10.69 -31.25 -38.16
C TYR A 451 9.72 -30.97 -37.01
N PRO A 452 9.32 -31.98 -36.22
CA PRO A 452 8.59 -31.72 -34.97
C PRO A 452 9.46 -30.90 -34.00
N LEU A 453 8.83 -30.10 -33.13
CA LEU A 453 9.52 -29.18 -32.21
C LEU A 453 10.59 -29.87 -31.37
N ASP A 454 10.28 -31.03 -30.80
CA ASP A 454 11.23 -31.79 -29.99
C ASP A 454 12.45 -32.22 -30.80
N ARG A 455 12.26 -32.54 -32.09
CA ARG A 455 13.39 -32.84 -32.96
C ARG A 455 14.20 -31.61 -33.30
N LEU A 456 13.56 -30.46 -33.56
CA LEU A 456 14.29 -29.20 -33.78
C LEU A 456 15.18 -28.85 -32.60
N ARG A 457 14.74 -29.08 -31.36
CA ARG A 457 15.51 -28.83 -30.12
C ARG A 457 16.76 -29.73 -29.94
N ASP A 458 16.83 -30.80 -30.71
CA ASP A 458 17.99 -31.70 -30.73
C ASP A 458 18.94 -31.42 -31.90
N LEU A 459 18.55 -30.55 -32.83
CA LEU A 459 19.38 -30.17 -33.97
C LEU A 459 20.32 -29.01 -33.61
N ARG A 460 21.41 -28.93 -34.37
CA ARG A 460 22.31 -27.79 -34.42
C ARG A 460 22.04 -26.99 -35.68
N ILE A 461 22.42 -25.70 -35.69
CA ILE A 461 22.23 -24.84 -36.85
C ILE A 461 22.94 -25.37 -38.11
N CYS A 462 24.06 -26.08 -37.96
CA CYS A 462 24.73 -26.76 -39.07
C CYS A 462 23.91 -27.88 -39.72
N ASP A 463 22.93 -28.46 -39.02
CA ASP A 463 22.08 -29.51 -39.58
C ASP A 463 21.04 -28.95 -40.56
N ILE A 464 20.69 -27.67 -40.41
CA ILE A 464 19.71 -26.97 -41.25
C ILE A 464 20.33 -25.91 -42.14
N ASN A 465 21.57 -25.50 -41.93
CA ASN A 465 22.26 -24.50 -42.75
C ASN A 465 23.24 -25.19 -43.71
N THR A 466 23.32 -24.73 -44.96
CA THR A 466 24.18 -25.33 -45.99
C THR A 466 25.64 -24.87 -45.92
N LEU A 467 25.95 -23.88 -45.09
CA LEU A 467 27.32 -23.46 -44.80
C LEU A 467 28.10 -24.51 -44.02
N SER A 468 29.43 -24.45 -44.11
CA SER A 468 30.31 -25.29 -43.29
C SER A 468 30.24 -24.91 -41.80
N GLU A 469 30.60 -25.83 -40.90
CA GLU A 469 30.62 -25.55 -39.46
C GLU A 469 31.53 -24.35 -39.11
N GLN A 470 32.63 -24.14 -39.84
CA GLN A 470 33.55 -23.03 -39.62
C GLN A 470 32.90 -21.68 -39.93
N GLU A 471 32.21 -21.59 -41.07
CA GLU A 471 31.49 -20.38 -41.49
C GLU A 471 30.34 -20.05 -40.53
N ILE A 472 29.60 -21.07 -40.08
CA ILE A 472 28.53 -20.89 -39.09
C ILE A 472 29.10 -20.39 -37.76
N ALA A 473 30.22 -20.93 -37.30
CA ALA A 473 30.86 -20.48 -36.07
C ALA A 473 31.37 -19.04 -36.15
N GLU A 474 31.77 -18.57 -37.34
CA GLU A 474 32.13 -17.18 -37.58
C GLU A 474 30.90 -16.26 -37.57
N GLU A 475 29.83 -16.63 -38.26
CA GLU A 475 28.60 -15.84 -38.27
C GLU A 475 27.92 -15.80 -36.88
N MET A 476 27.99 -16.89 -36.10
CA MET A 476 27.56 -16.91 -34.70
C MET A 476 28.38 -15.96 -33.82
N ARG A 477 29.70 -15.88 -34.02
CA ARG A 477 30.56 -14.90 -33.33
C ARG A 477 30.21 -13.47 -33.73
N ASN A 478 29.91 -13.22 -35.01
CA ASN A 478 29.48 -11.91 -35.49
C ASN A 478 28.12 -11.49 -34.90
N ALA A 479 27.16 -12.41 -34.82
CA ALA A 479 25.88 -12.20 -34.15
C ALA A 479 26.07 -11.93 -32.64
N LYS A 480 26.90 -12.75 -31.98
CA LYS A 480 27.24 -12.61 -30.55
C LYS A 480 27.98 -11.31 -30.22
N THR A 481 28.70 -10.72 -31.17
CA THR A 481 29.38 -9.43 -30.96
C THR A 481 28.57 -8.24 -31.46
N GLU A 482 27.34 -8.47 -31.96
CA GLU A 482 26.48 -7.46 -32.61
C GLU A 482 27.08 -6.74 -33.82
N ARG A 483 28.21 -7.24 -34.35
CA ARG A 483 28.82 -6.71 -35.57
C ARG A 483 27.92 -6.88 -36.79
N ARG A 484 27.06 -7.91 -36.77
CA ARG A 484 26.10 -8.21 -37.83
C ARG A 484 24.86 -8.83 -37.21
N LYS A 485 23.68 -8.26 -37.52
CA LYS A 485 22.38 -8.76 -37.05
C LYS A 485 21.56 -9.42 -38.17
N HIS A 486 22.02 -9.29 -39.41
CA HIS A 486 21.30 -9.63 -40.62
C HIS A 486 22.15 -10.50 -41.54
N PHE A 487 21.61 -11.65 -41.95
CA PHE A 487 22.31 -12.67 -42.70
C PHE A 487 21.40 -13.23 -43.80
N GLN A 488 21.99 -13.62 -44.92
CA GLN A 488 21.32 -14.40 -45.95
C GLN A 488 22.00 -15.75 -46.05
N PHE A 489 21.22 -16.81 -45.87
CA PHE A 489 21.70 -18.18 -45.85
C PHE A 489 20.86 -19.05 -46.78
N ARG A 490 21.38 -20.23 -47.07
CA ARG A 490 20.60 -21.29 -47.68
C ARG A 490 20.37 -22.37 -46.64
N HIS A 491 19.11 -22.58 -46.28
CA HIS A 491 18.72 -23.59 -45.30
C HIS A 491 18.15 -24.83 -45.98
N ARG A 492 18.36 -26.00 -45.37
CA ARG A 492 17.89 -27.30 -45.81
C ARG A 492 16.74 -27.76 -44.91
N LEU A 493 15.65 -28.14 -45.56
CA LEU A 493 14.43 -28.67 -44.95
C LEU A 493 14.57 -30.17 -44.67
N ALA A 494 13.70 -30.74 -43.84
CA ALA A 494 13.61 -32.18 -43.60
C ALA A 494 13.37 -33.00 -44.88
N SER A 495 12.68 -32.41 -45.87
CA SER A 495 12.48 -33.01 -47.20
C SER A 495 13.74 -33.01 -48.08
N GLY A 496 14.83 -32.38 -47.64
CA GLY A 496 16.06 -32.19 -48.41
C GLY A 496 16.04 -30.94 -49.32
N ALA A 497 14.88 -30.30 -49.49
CA ALA A 497 14.76 -29.07 -50.27
C ALA A 497 15.56 -27.93 -49.63
N VAL A 498 16.18 -27.10 -50.47
CA VAL A 498 16.97 -25.94 -50.04
C VAL A 498 16.16 -24.67 -50.27
N ARG A 499 16.12 -23.80 -49.27
CA ARG A 499 15.44 -22.50 -49.29
C ARG A 499 16.44 -21.38 -49.07
N ASP A 500 16.31 -20.31 -49.84
CA ASP A 500 17.01 -19.06 -49.57
C ASP A 500 16.28 -18.35 -48.44
N VAL A 501 17.00 -18.07 -47.35
CA VAL A 501 16.42 -17.48 -46.15
C VAL A 501 17.18 -16.26 -45.69
N GLU A 502 16.41 -15.29 -45.19
CA GLU A 502 16.91 -14.11 -44.53
C GLU A 502 16.76 -14.26 -43.02
N VAL A 503 17.87 -14.14 -42.30
CA VAL A 503 17.94 -14.42 -40.86
C VAL A 503 18.33 -13.17 -40.10
N TYR A 504 17.49 -12.77 -39.15
CA TYR A 504 17.74 -11.69 -38.22
C TYR A 504 17.99 -12.27 -36.83
N SER A 505 19.17 -12.03 -36.26
CA SER A 505 19.53 -12.59 -34.95
C SER A 505 19.76 -11.48 -33.93
N SER A 506 19.09 -11.60 -32.77
CA SER A 506 19.24 -10.71 -31.62
C SER A 506 19.61 -11.49 -30.37
N LYS A 507 20.25 -10.83 -29.41
CA LYS A 507 20.64 -11.44 -28.14
C LYS A 507 19.50 -11.41 -27.15
N VAL A 508 19.32 -12.51 -26.43
CA VAL A 508 18.40 -12.60 -25.31
C VAL A 508 19.11 -13.27 -24.14
N MET A 509 18.95 -12.71 -22.94
CA MET A 509 19.45 -13.30 -21.70
C MET A 509 18.34 -14.08 -21.02
N VAL A 510 18.52 -15.39 -20.86
CA VAL A 510 17.55 -16.27 -20.20
C VAL A 510 18.28 -16.99 -19.06
N HIS A 511 17.85 -16.75 -17.81
CA HIS A 511 18.47 -17.30 -16.59
C HIS A 511 20.01 -17.12 -16.52
N GLY A 512 20.52 -15.97 -16.98
CA GLY A 512 21.96 -15.67 -17.00
C GLY A 512 22.74 -16.32 -18.15
N ARG A 513 22.09 -17.13 -18.99
CA ARG A 513 22.68 -17.68 -20.22
C ARG A 513 22.34 -16.79 -21.41
N LEU A 514 23.35 -16.50 -22.23
CA LEU A 514 23.19 -15.77 -23.48
C LEU A 514 22.67 -16.72 -24.58
N LEU A 515 21.57 -16.35 -25.22
CA LEU A 515 20.99 -17.05 -26.36
C LEU A 515 20.80 -16.07 -27.52
N LEU A 516 20.71 -16.61 -28.73
CA LEU A 516 20.37 -15.86 -29.95
C LEU A 516 18.94 -16.19 -30.36
N LEU A 517 18.06 -15.19 -30.39
CA LEU A 517 16.75 -15.28 -31.01
C LEU A 517 16.90 -14.95 -32.49
N SER A 518 16.73 -15.97 -33.34
CA SER A 518 16.84 -15.88 -34.79
C SER A 518 15.46 -15.93 -35.43
N LEU A 519 15.10 -14.85 -36.14
CA LEU A 519 13.92 -14.75 -37.00
C LEU A 519 14.33 -15.14 -38.42
N VAL A 520 13.61 -16.06 -39.04
CA VAL A 520 13.91 -16.57 -40.38
C VAL A 520 12.77 -16.23 -41.34
N HIS A 521 13.10 -15.71 -42.52
CA HIS A 521 12.14 -15.44 -43.59
C HIS A 521 12.54 -16.23 -44.84
N ASP A 522 11.59 -16.94 -45.45
CA ASP A 522 11.81 -17.56 -46.76
C ASP A 522 11.73 -16.49 -47.85
N ILE A 523 12.82 -16.28 -48.57
CA ILE A 523 12.93 -15.34 -49.68
C ILE A 523 13.15 -16.05 -51.02
N THR A 524 12.98 -17.38 -51.07
CA THR A 524 13.26 -18.21 -52.25
C THR A 524 12.49 -17.72 -53.49
N GLU A 525 11.18 -17.48 -53.38
CA GLU A 525 10.36 -17.02 -54.52
C GLU A 525 10.80 -15.65 -55.03
N ARG A 526 11.17 -14.75 -54.12
CA ARG A 526 11.67 -13.43 -54.45
C ARG A 526 12.99 -13.52 -55.21
N CYS A 527 13.95 -14.30 -54.72
CA CYS A 527 15.23 -14.50 -55.39
C CYS A 527 15.05 -15.12 -56.78
N LEU A 528 14.14 -16.10 -56.94
CA LEU A 528 13.82 -16.70 -58.24
C LEU A 528 13.19 -15.70 -59.21
N ALA A 529 12.27 -14.85 -58.74
CA ALA A 529 11.64 -13.81 -59.54
C ALA A 529 12.64 -12.75 -60.01
N GLU A 530 13.51 -12.29 -59.10
CA GLU A 530 14.57 -11.32 -59.41
C GLU A 530 15.54 -11.89 -60.46
N GLN A 531 15.98 -13.15 -60.31
CA GLN A 531 16.83 -13.81 -61.30
C GLN A 531 16.15 -13.95 -62.67
N LYS A 532 14.86 -14.32 -62.69
CA LYS A 532 14.08 -14.43 -63.92
C LYS A 532 13.94 -13.09 -64.63
N LEU A 533 13.71 -12.02 -63.87
CA LEU A 533 13.61 -10.66 -64.40
C LEU A 533 14.94 -10.21 -65.01
N GLN A 534 16.04 -10.35 -64.27
CA GLN A 534 17.38 -10.00 -64.76
C GLN A 534 17.74 -10.74 -66.05
N ARG A 535 17.38 -12.03 -66.14
CA ARG A 535 17.58 -12.81 -67.37
C ARG A 535 16.77 -12.24 -68.54
N LYS A 536 15.48 -11.95 -68.35
CA LYS A 536 14.63 -11.37 -69.39
C LYS A 536 15.13 -10.00 -69.85
N THR A 537 15.58 -9.15 -68.92
CA THR A 537 16.15 -7.84 -69.25
C THR A 537 17.36 -7.99 -70.16
N ARG A 538 18.29 -8.89 -69.83
CA ARG A 538 19.48 -9.16 -70.66
C ARG A 538 19.12 -9.72 -72.04
N GLU A 539 18.13 -10.60 -72.12
CA GLU A 539 17.65 -11.15 -73.40
C GLU A 539 17.03 -10.06 -74.28
N LEU A 540 16.24 -9.14 -73.70
CA LEU A 540 15.66 -8.00 -74.40
C LEU A 540 16.72 -7.01 -74.89
N GLU A 541 17.67 -6.64 -74.04
CA GLU A 541 18.78 -5.73 -74.39
C GLU A 541 19.57 -6.29 -75.58
N ARG A 542 19.88 -7.59 -75.55
CA ARG A 542 20.57 -8.27 -76.64
C ARG A 542 19.75 -8.27 -77.93
N SER A 543 18.47 -8.65 -77.86
CA SER A 543 17.60 -8.69 -79.04
C SER A 543 17.42 -7.31 -79.66
N ASN A 544 17.36 -6.25 -78.84
CA ASN A 544 17.27 -4.88 -79.32
C ASN A 544 18.56 -4.47 -80.04
N ALA A 545 19.74 -4.76 -79.47
CA ALA A 545 21.03 -4.48 -80.11
C ALA A 545 21.22 -5.22 -81.45
N GLU A 546 20.80 -6.49 -81.53
CA GLU A 546 20.86 -7.26 -82.78
C GLU A 546 19.95 -6.66 -83.87
N LEU A 547 18.73 -6.23 -83.52
CA LEU A 547 17.81 -5.58 -84.45
C LEU A 547 18.35 -4.23 -84.95
N GLU A 548 19.06 -3.49 -84.09
CA GLU A 548 19.70 -2.22 -84.46
C GLU A 548 20.83 -2.41 -85.47
N ALA A 549 21.73 -3.38 -85.21
CA ALA A 549 22.80 -3.70 -86.13
C ALA A 549 22.25 -4.15 -87.49
N PHE A 550 21.21 -4.99 -87.49
CA PHE A 550 20.53 -5.43 -88.71
C PHE A 550 19.95 -4.26 -89.51
N ALA A 551 19.18 -3.37 -88.87
CA ALA A 551 18.58 -2.22 -89.54
C ALA A 551 19.63 -1.27 -90.15
N TYR A 552 20.74 -1.04 -89.43
CA TYR A 552 21.83 -0.19 -89.89
C TYR A 552 22.53 -0.77 -91.13
N VAL A 553 22.93 -2.04 -91.06
CA VAL A 553 23.62 -2.73 -92.17
C VAL A 553 22.71 -2.81 -93.39
N ALA A 554 21.46 -3.28 -93.21
CA ALA A 554 20.51 -3.39 -94.31
C ALA A 554 20.27 -2.04 -95.03
N SER A 555 20.10 -0.95 -94.28
CA SER A 555 19.89 0.37 -94.87
C SER A 555 21.15 0.97 -95.50
N HIS A 556 22.35 0.64 -95.02
CA HIS A 556 23.59 1.01 -95.69
C HIS A 556 23.70 0.30 -97.05
N ASP A 557 23.50 -1.01 -97.04
CA ASP A 557 23.68 -1.87 -98.21
C ASP A 557 22.61 -1.64 -99.28
N LEU A 558 21.40 -1.23 -98.90
CA LEU A 558 20.35 -0.82 -99.84
C LEU A 558 20.61 0.55 -100.49
N ARG A 559 21.27 1.48 -99.80
CA ARG A 559 21.56 2.83 -100.33
C ARG A 559 22.73 2.89 -101.29
N GLN A 560 23.73 2.01 -101.11
CA GLN A 560 24.89 1.96 -102.02
C GLN A 560 24.49 1.74 -103.49
N PRO A 561 23.69 0.72 -103.86
CA PRO A 561 23.30 0.51 -105.25
C PRO A 561 22.40 1.63 -105.78
N LEU A 562 21.54 2.22 -104.94
CA LEU A 562 20.70 3.35 -105.34
C LEU A 562 21.50 4.60 -105.70
N ARG A 563 22.56 4.90 -104.93
CA ARG A 563 23.49 6.00 -105.27
C ARG A 563 24.21 5.76 -106.59
N VAL A 564 24.61 4.52 -106.87
CA VAL A 564 25.23 4.14 -108.14
C VAL A 564 24.26 4.32 -109.30
N ILE A 565 23.01 3.83 -109.16
CA ILE A 565 21.94 4.00 -110.16
C ILE A 565 21.70 5.49 -110.44
N ASN A 566 21.53 6.31 -109.41
CA ASN A 566 21.36 7.76 -109.57
C ASN A 566 22.54 8.41 -110.31
N SER A 567 23.77 8.06 -109.96
CA SER A 567 24.97 8.60 -110.63
C SER A 567 25.01 8.24 -112.11
N TYR A 568 24.69 7.01 -112.48
CA TYR A 568 24.66 6.60 -113.89
C TYR A 568 23.53 7.27 -114.66
N LEU A 569 22.35 7.41 -114.08
CA LEU A 569 21.23 8.14 -114.69
C LEU A 569 21.60 9.62 -114.93
N THR A 570 22.21 10.29 -113.95
CA THR A 570 22.69 11.68 -114.10
C THR A 570 23.79 11.82 -115.17
N LEU A 571 24.71 10.86 -115.26
CA LEU A 571 25.74 10.85 -116.31
C LEU A 571 25.14 10.60 -117.69
N LEU A 572 24.16 9.70 -117.79
CA LEU A 572 23.46 9.38 -119.03
C LEU A 572 22.72 10.61 -119.58
N GLU A 573 21.99 11.34 -118.72
CA GLU A 573 21.36 12.61 -119.07
C GLU A 573 22.35 13.67 -119.55
N ARG A 574 23.47 13.83 -118.83
CA ARG A 574 24.50 14.82 -119.18
C ARG A 574 25.25 14.49 -120.46
N SER A 575 25.49 13.20 -120.72
CA SER A 575 26.28 12.74 -121.88
C SER A 575 25.47 12.72 -123.17
N MET A 576 24.18 12.37 -123.10
CA MET A 576 23.31 12.30 -124.27
C MET A 576 22.57 13.61 -124.56
N GLY A 577 22.48 14.55 -123.61
CA GLY A 577 22.03 15.92 -123.87
C GLY A 577 20.73 15.99 -124.69
N ASP A 578 20.75 16.68 -125.82
CA ASP A 578 19.60 16.84 -126.73
C ASP A 578 19.34 15.63 -127.65
N ASP A 579 20.20 14.60 -127.65
CA ASP A 579 20.05 13.38 -128.48
C ASP A 579 19.07 12.35 -127.88
N LEU A 580 18.57 12.59 -126.65
CA LEU A 580 17.51 11.77 -126.05
C LEU A 580 16.15 12.19 -126.61
N ASP A 581 15.43 11.24 -127.21
CA ASP A 581 14.03 11.46 -127.59
C ASP A 581 13.13 11.61 -126.34
N ALA A 582 11.91 12.10 -126.57
CA ALA A 582 10.98 12.41 -125.48
C ALA A 582 10.65 11.20 -124.60
N GLU A 583 10.52 10.00 -125.20
CA GLU A 583 10.21 8.75 -124.49
C GLU A 583 11.41 8.28 -123.63
N ALA A 584 12.63 8.35 -124.16
CA ALA A 584 13.83 7.98 -123.42
C ALA A 584 14.10 8.96 -122.27
N ARG A 585 13.86 10.26 -122.46
CA ARG A 585 13.96 11.26 -121.40
C ARG A 585 12.95 11.01 -120.28
N GLU A 586 11.70 10.71 -120.61
CA GLU A 586 10.67 10.35 -119.63
C GLU A 586 11.04 9.08 -118.83
N CYS A 587 11.58 8.06 -119.50
CA CYS A 587 12.04 6.83 -118.84
C CYS A 587 13.19 7.08 -117.86
N VAL A 588 14.15 7.92 -118.24
CA VAL A 588 15.30 8.28 -117.41
C VAL A 588 14.86 9.10 -116.20
N ASP A 589 13.98 10.09 -116.41
CA ASP A 589 13.38 10.89 -115.33
C ASP A 589 12.61 9.99 -114.35
N PHE A 590 11.80 9.06 -114.85
CA PHE A 590 11.04 8.11 -114.02
C PHE A 590 11.97 7.20 -113.19
N ALA A 591 13.04 6.67 -113.78
CA ALA A 591 14.01 5.83 -113.08
C ALA A 591 14.77 6.61 -112.01
N ARG A 592 15.16 7.85 -112.30
CA ARG A 592 15.87 8.76 -111.38
C ARG A 592 14.98 9.10 -110.19
N ASP A 593 13.73 9.47 -110.44
CA ASP A 593 12.76 9.79 -109.40
C ASP A 593 12.45 8.56 -108.52
N GLY A 594 12.37 7.37 -109.13
CA GLY A 594 12.24 6.10 -108.43
C GLY A 594 13.41 5.81 -107.48
N ALA A 595 14.65 5.94 -107.97
CA ALA A 595 15.86 5.69 -107.19
C ALA A 595 16.06 6.73 -106.07
N GLN A 596 15.86 8.02 -106.35
CA GLN A 596 15.87 9.08 -105.34
C GLN A 596 14.79 8.88 -104.27
N ARG A 597 13.62 8.38 -104.66
CA ARG A 597 12.55 8.07 -103.70
C ARG A 597 12.92 6.91 -102.78
N MET A 598 13.50 5.84 -103.31
CA MET A 598 13.95 4.72 -102.48
C MET A 598 15.04 5.16 -101.50
N ASP A 599 15.97 6.02 -101.92
CA ASP A 599 16.99 6.58 -101.04
C ASP A 599 16.36 7.40 -99.90
N ARG A 600 15.42 8.30 -100.23
CA ARG A 600 14.63 9.08 -99.25
C ARG A 600 13.88 8.17 -98.26
N LEU A 601 13.21 7.12 -98.75
CA LEU A 601 12.49 6.15 -97.90
C LEU A 601 13.40 5.44 -96.90
N ILE A 602 14.60 5.04 -97.32
CA ILE A 602 15.55 4.35 -96.45
C ILE A 602 16.10 5.31 -95.40
N VAL A 603 16.39 6.56 -95.78
CA VAL A 603 16.83 7.60 -94.83
C VAL A 603 15.74 7.85 -93.79
N ASP A 604 14.50 8.04 -94.21
CA ASP A 604 13.38 8.30 -93.30
C ASP A 604 13.10 7.12 -92.35
N LEU A 605 13.25 5.87 -92.84
CA LEU A 605 13.09 4.67 -92.02
C LEU A 605 14.20 4.54 -90.97
N LEU A 606 15.45 4.81 -91.35
CA LEU A 606 16.58 4.87 -90.42
C LEU A 606 16.37 5.95 -89.36
N GLU A 607 15.89 7.10 -89.79
CA GLU A 607 15.57 8.23 -88.94
C GLU A 607 14.46 7.90 -87.93
N TYR A 608 13.36 7.32 -88.40
CA TYR A 608 12.30 6.79 -87.55
C TYR A 608 12.87 5.79 -86.54
N SER A 609 13.75 4.89 -86.99
CA SER A 609 14.39 3.90 -86.13
C SER A 609 15.29 4.53 -85.06
N ARG A 610 15.91 5.70 -85.31
CA ARG A 610 16.87 6.35 -84.40
C ARG A 610 16.26 7.15 -83.26
N VAL A 611 15.03 7.66 -83.44
CA VAL A 611 14.35 8.47 -82.42
C VAL A 611 14.32 7.72 -81.09
N GLY A 612 14.91 8.33 -80.06
CA GLY A 612 14.99 7.82 -78.70
C GLY A 612 16.05 6.76 -78.36
N ARG A 613 17.05 6.54 -79.22
CA ARG A 613 18.10 5.53 -79.00
C ARG A 613 19.40 6.02 -78.33
N LYS A 614 19.66 7.33 -78.29
CA LYS A 614 20.76 7.91 -77.51
C LYS A 614 20.17 8.59 -76.28
N ALA A 615 20.04 7.85 -75.19
CA ALA A 615 19.60 8.36 -73.88
C ALA A 615 20.66 9.32 -73.28
N LYS A 616 20.80 10.50 -73.88
CA LYS A 616 21.27 11.67 -73.14
C LYS A 616 20.09 12.15 -72.30
N PRO A 617 20.31 12.61 -71.07
CA PRO A 617 19.28 13.31 -70.33
C PRO A 617 18.74 14.45 -71.19
N PHE A 618 17.42 14.56 -71.30
CA PHE A 618 16.79 15.70 -71.98
C PHE A 618 17.23 17.00 -71.32
N ARG A 619 17.52 18.00 -72.15
CA ARG A 619 18.01 19.31 -71.71
C ARG A 619 16.93 20.37 -71.91
N PRO A 620 17.02 21.53 -71.25
CA PRO A 620 16.17 22.66 -71.59
C PRO A 620 16.47 23.11 -73.02
N VAL A 621 15.47 23.10 -73.88
CA VAL A 621 15.56 23.49 -75.29
C VAL A 621 14.61 24.66 -75.56
N PRO A 622 15.12 25.86 -75.88
CA PRO A 622 14.29 27.00 -76.27
C PRO A 622 13.68 26.76 -77.66
N LEU A 623 12.36 26.66 -77.75
CA LEU A 623 11.70 26.32 -79.02
C LEU A 623 11.86 27.39 -80.10
N ASN A 624 12.10 28.65 -79.74
CA ASN A 624 12.39 29.69 -80.73
C ASN A 624 13.61 29.33 -81.59
N GLU A 625 14.72 28.92 -80.97
CA GLU A 625 15.96 28.56 -81.69
C GLU A 625 15.75 27.33 -82.60
N VAL A 626 14.95 26.37 -82.12
CA VAL A 626 14.61 25.15 -82.85
C VAL A 626 13.64 25.42 -84.00
N VAL A 627 12.69 26.34 -83.86
CA VAL A 627 11.82 26.71 -84.97
C VAL A 627 12.58 27.54 -86.00
N ASP A 628 13.45 28.46 -85.57
CA ASP A 628 14.26 29.30 -86.45
C ASP A 628 15.19 28.47 -87.35
N LEU A 629 15.91 27.49 -86.78
CA LEU A 629 16.77 26.62 -87.57
C LEU A 629 15.94 25.68 -88.47
N ALA A 630 14.69 25.35 -88.13
CA ALA A 630 13.78 24.58 -88.99
C ALA A 630 13.34 25.42 -90.20
N LEU A 631 13.03 26.69 -89.96
CA LEU A 631 12.69 27.66 -91.01
C LEU A 631 13.88 27.92 -91.93
N PHE A 632 15.09 28.03 -91.38
CA PHE A 632 16.32 28.15 -92.16
C PHE A 632 16.51 26.95 -93.11
N ASN A 633 16.30 25.72 -92.61
CA ASN A 633 16.37 24.51 -93.44
C ASN A 633 15.27 24.45 -94.52
N LEU A 634 14.19 25.21 -94.37
CA LEU A 634 13.06 25.27 -95.30
C LEU A 634 13.05 26.54 -96.16
N GLU A 635 14.07 27.39 -96.08
CA GLU A 635 14.09 28.73 -96.68
C GLU A 635 13.74 28.71 -98.17
N VAL A 636 14.40 27.84 -98.94
CA VAL A 636 14.14 27.68 -100.39
C VAL A 636 12.71 27.24 -100.66
N ALA A 637 12.21 26.25 -99.93
CA ALA A 637 10.86 25.74 -100.12
C ALA A 637 9.78 26.78 -99.75
N ILE A 638 10.02 27.59 -98.72
CA ILE A 638 9.14 28.68 -98.31
C ILE A 638 9.12 29.78 -99.38
N GLN A 639 10.29 30.17 -99.90
CA GLN A 639 10.43 31.18 -100.95
C GLN A 639 9.78 30.73 -102.27
N ASP A 640 10.07 29.51 -102.73
CA ASP A 640 9.50 28.94 -103.96
C ASP A 640 7.97 28.81 -103.88
N ALA A 641 7.44 28.58 -102.68
CA ALA A 641 6.01 28.49 -102.43
C ALA A 641 5.32 29.84 -102.22
N GLY A 642 6.07 30.94 -102.07
CA GLY A 642 5.54 32.22 -101.62
C GLY A 642 4.83 32.13 -100.27
N ALA A 643 5.29 31.24 -99.39
CA ALA A 643 4.63 30.94 -98.13
C ALA A 643 4.96 31.98 -97.05
N VAL A 644 3.99 32.29 -96.20
CA VAL A 644 4.17 33.17 -95.03
C VAL A 644 4.10 32.33 -93.77
N VAL A 645 5.20 32.24 -93.03
CA VAL A 645 5.24 31.55 -91.75
C VAL A 645 5.24 32.56 -90.60
N VAL A 646 4.22 32.50 -89.75
CA VAL A 646 4.03 33.39 -88.59
C VAL A 646 4.27 32.58 -87.32
N VAL A 647 5.35 32.90 -86.61
CA VAL A 647 5.71 32.28 -85.34
C VAL A 647 5.37 33.23 -84.20
N ALA A 648 4.73 32.73 -83.14
CA ALA A 648 4.48 33.50 -81.93
C ALA A 648 5.80 33.97 -81.31
N LYS A 649 5.85 35.22 -80.82
CA LYS A 649 7.10 35.86 -80.33
C LYS A 649 7.74 35.15 -79.12
N ASP A 650 6.95 34.43 -78.33
CA ASP A 650 7.35 33.85 -77.06
C ASP A 650 7.09 32.32 -77.03
N LEU A 651 7.74 31.54 -77.90
CA LEU A 651 7.69 30.08 -77.76
C LEU A 651 8.43 29.63 -76.49
N PRO A 652 7.94 28.57 -75.81
CA PRO A 652 8.46 28.14 -74.51
C PRO A 652 9.79 27.39 -74.61
N THR A 653 10.43 27.19 -73.46
CA THR A 653 11.53 26.22 -73.30
C THR A 653 10.95 24.89 -72.82
N VAL A 654 11.26 23.80 -73.52
CA VAL A 654 10.77 22.45 -73.22
C VAL A 654 11.92 21.51 -72.87
N SER A 655 11.62 20.36 -72.25
CA SER A 655 12.62 19.31 -72.04
C SER A 655 12.74 18.43 -73.28
N GLY A 656 13.92 18.36 -73.91
CA GLY A 656 14.10 17.48 -75.07
C GLY A 656 15.49 17.41 -75.69
N ASP A 657 15.55 16.77 -76.85
CA ASP A 657 16.67 16.78 -77.78
C ASP A 657 16.40 17.81 -78.90
N ASP A 658 17.34 18.73 -79.08
CA ASP A 658 17.24 19.83 -80.04
C ASP A 658 17.18 19.34 -81.49
N ASN A 659 17.88 18.26 -81.85
CA ASN A 659 17.86 17.72 -83.21
C ASN A 659 16.54 17.00 -83.51
N GLU A 660 15.98 16.29 -82.53
CA GLU A 660 14.68 15.64 -82.69
C GLU A 660 13.56 16.69 -82.78
N LEU A 661 13.54 17.69 -81.90
CA LEU A 661 12.56 18.78 -81.96
C LEU A 661 12.70 19.62 -83.24
N MET A 662 13.93 19.88 -83.71
CA MET A 662 14.20 20.52 -85.01
C MET A 662 13.50 19.81 -86.15
N ARG A 663 13.68 18.50 -86.22
CA ARG A 663 13.09 17.63 -87.24
C ARG A 663 11.58 17.56 -87.13
N LEU A 664 11.02 17.59 -85.92
CA LEU A 664 9.58 17.67 -85.70
C LEU A 664 8.99 18.92 -86.38
N PHE A 665 9.55 20.10 -86.11
CA PHE A 665 9.07 21.35 -86.71
C PHE A 665 9.34 21.42 -88.21
N GLN A 666 10.51 20.96 -88.67
CA GLN A 666 10.82 20.91 -90.10
C GLN A 666 9.82 20.03 -90.87
N ASN A 667 9.42 18.88 -90.32
CA ASN A 667 8.42 18.02 -90.95
C ASN A 667 7.01 18.63 -90.93
N LEU A 668 6.58 19.22 -89.81
CA LEU A 668 5.25 19.82 -89.71
C LEU A 668 5.11 21.07 -90.60
N ILE A 669 6.08 21.99 -90.54
CA ILE A 669 6.08 23.23 -91.34
C ILE A 669 6.32 22.90 -92.82
N GLY A 670 7.24 21.97 -93.13
CA GLY A 670 7.49 21.53 -94.49
C GLY A 670 6.25 20.91 -95.14
N ASN A 671 5.49 20.10 -94.39
CA ASN A 671 4.21 19.57 -94.87
C ASN A 671 3.18 20.68 -95.09
N ALA A 672 3.08 21.66 -94.19
CA ALA A 672 2.17 22.79 -94.31
C ALA A 672 2.44 23.66 -95.55
N VAL A 673 3.72 23.90 -95.90
CA VAL A 673 4.11 24.64 -97.11
C VAL A 673 3.82 23.85 -98.38
N LYS A 674 3.98 22.53 -98.31
CA LYS A 674 3.85 21.62 -99.45
C LYS A 674 2.40 21.30 -99.82
N TYR A 675 1.55 20.95 -98.84
CA TYR A 675 0.16 20.53 -99.06
C TYR A 675 -0.78 21.74 -99.13
N ARG A 676 -0.52 22.63 -100.10
CA ARG A 676 -1.22 23.90 -100.29
C ARG A 676 -2.42 23.79 -101.24
N ALA A 677 -3.39 24.67 -101.05
CA ALA A 677 -4.47 24.88 -102.01
C ALA A 677 -3.95 25.71 -103.21
N PRO A 678 -4.33 25.39 -104.46
CA PRO A 678 -3.79 26.05 -105.66
C PRO A 678 -4.24 27.50 -105.84
N ASP A 679 -5.28 27.93 -105.13
CA ASP A 679 -5.95 29.22 -105.26
C ASP A 679 -5.48 30.28 -104.25
N ARG A 680 -4.54 29.95 -103.36
CA ARG A 680 -4.06 30.86 -102.31
C ARG A 680 -2.60 30.61 -101.89
N ALA A 681 -1.94 31.67 -101.42
CA ALA A 681 -0.60 31.56 -100.85
C ALA A 681 -0.61 30.76 -99.53
N PRO A 682 0.35 29.86 -99.28
CA PRO A 682 0.42 29.10 -98.03
C PRO A 682 0.72 30.01 -96.85
N VAL A 683 -0.04 29.86 -95.77
CA VAL A 683 0.20 30.56 -94.51
C VAL A 683 0.26 29.52 -93.40
N VAL A 684 1.35 29.53 -92.65
CA VAL A 684 1.59 28.62 -91.53
C VAL A 684 1.69 29.44 -90.24
N ARG A 685 0.94 29.05 -89.20
CA ARG A 685 0.99 29.67 -87.87
C ARG A 685 1.49 28.67 -86.85
N VAL A 686 2.51 29.06 -86.09
CA VAL A 686 3.04 28.27 -84.96
C VAL A 686 2.79 29.05 -83.67
N THR A 687 1.97 28.49 -82.79
CA THR A 687 1.65 29.09 -81.48
C THR A 687 1.87 28.09 -80.36
N ALA A 688 2.03 28.59 -79.13
CA ALA A 688 2.15 27.77 -77.95
C ALA A 688 1.33 28.35 -76.80
N ILE A 689 0.68 27.48 -76.03
CA ILE A 689 -0.05 27.85 -74.81
C ILE A 689 0.28 26.89 -73.65
N PRO A 690 0.18 27.33 -72.38
CA PRO A 690 0.37 26.45 -71.23
C PRO A 690 -0.64 25.29 -71.24
N HIS A 691 -0.18 24.09 -70.82
CA HIS A 691 -0.98 22.88 -70.68
C HIS A 691 -0.67 22.21 -69.32
N ALA A 692 -1.57 21.36 -68.80
CA ALA A 692 -1.47 20.80 -67.45
C ALA A 692 -0.09 20.21 -67.10
N ASP A 693 0.53 19.51 -68.05
CA ASP A 693 1.82 18.83 -67.88
C ASP A 693 2.96 19.44 -68.72
N GLY A 694 2.83 20.71 -69.14
CA GLY A 694 3.85 21.41 -69.94
C GLY A 694 3.27 22.45 -70.89
N TRP A 695 3.50 22.27 -72.19
CA TRP A 695 3.08 23.20 -73.24
C TRP A 695 2.33 22.49 -74.34
N ARG A 696 1.27 23.13 -74.85
CA ARG A 696 0.60 22.74 -76.08
C ARG A 696 1.09 23.63 -77.21
N ILE A 697 1.60 23.02 -78.27
CA ILE A 697 2.05 23.71 -79.47
C ILE A 697 1.08 23.38 -80.60
N ASP A 698 0.61 24.42 -81.26
CA ASP A 698 -0.35 24.36 -82.35
C ASP A 698 0.37 24.79 -83.64
N VAL A 699 0.44 23.91 -84.64
CA VAL A 699 0.94 24.20 -85.99
C VAL A 699 -0.25 24.15 -86.95
N ARG A 700 -0.61 25.31 -87.48
CA ARG A 700 -1.78 25.48 -88.33
C ARG A 700 -1.40 25.93 -89.73
N ASP A 701 -2.03 25.35 -90.74
CA ASP A 701 -1.89 25.78 -92.12
C ASP A 701 -3.25 26.23 -92.72
N ASN A 702 -3.20 26.85 -93.90
CA ASN A 702 -4.36 27.15 -94.75
C ASN A 702 -4.37 26.26 -96.01
N GLY A 703 -3.80 25.06 -95.94
CA GLY A 703 -3.67 24.12 -97.05
C GLY A 703 -4.97 23.40 -97.40
N ILE A 704 -4.83 22.20 -97.95
CA ILE A 704 -5.94 21.36 -98.43
C ILE A 704 -6.77 20.71 -97.30
N GLY A 705 -6.23 20.66 -96.08
CA GLY A 705 -6.87 20.04 -94.91
C GLY A 705 -6.81 18.51 -94.90
N ILE A 706 -7.13 17.92 -93.75
CA ILE A 706 -7.16 16.45 -93.54
C ILE A 706 -8.59 16.02 -93.20
N SER A 707 -9.11 15.03 -93.94
CA SER A 707 -10.44 14.45 -93.72
C SER A 707 -10.53 13.81 -92.33
N PHE A 708 -11.73 13.76 -91.73
CA PHE A 708 -11.92 13.20 -90.39
C PHE A 708 -11.41 11.75 -90.28
N ASP A 709 -11.70 10.91 -91.28
CA ASP A 709 -11.33 9.49 -91.30
C ASP A 709 -9.82 9.27 -91.44
N ASP A 710 -9.08 10.28 -91.88
CA ASP A 710 -7.65 10.20 -92.12
C ASP A 710 -6.80 10.78 -90.98
N ARG A 711 -7.40 11.43 -89.96
CA ARG A 711 -6.68 12.12 -88.87
C ARG A 711 -5.81 11.19 -88.02
N GLU A 712 -6.26 9.97 -87.73
CA GLU A 712 -5.44 8.98 -87.02
C GLU A 712 -4.47 8.26 -87.95
N ARG A 713 -4.92 7.99 -89.17
CA ARG A 713 -4.17 7.26 -90.21
C ARG A 713 -2.94 8.01 -90.67
N VAL A 714 -2.98 9.35 -90.69
CA VAL A 714 -1.89 10.20 -91.17
C VAL A 714 -0.56 9.99 -90.42
N PHE A 715 -0.59 9.48 -89.18
CA PHE A 715 0.59 9.17 -88.39
C PHE A 715 1.14 7.74 -88.60
N GLY A 716 0.51 6.94 -89.46
CA GLY A 716 0.98 5.60 -89.79
C GLY A 716 2.21 5.61 -90.71
N ILE A 717 3.12 4.65 -90.54
CA ILE A 717 4.30 4.50 -91.40
C ILE A 717 3.85 4.10 -92.82
N PHE A 718 4.39 4.79 -93.83
CA PHE A 718 4.07 4.61 -95.26
C PHE A 718 2.61 4.96 -95.65
N GLN A 719 1.89 5.70 -94.82
CA GLN A 719 0.53 6.16 -95.16
C GLN A 719 0.59 7.48 -95.94
N ARG A 720 -0.10 7.55 -97.09
CA ARG A 720 -0.24 8.75 -97.94
C ARG A 720 -1.71 8.98 -98.25
N LEU A 721 -2.15 10.24 -98.15
CA LEU A 721 -3.55 10.63 -98.37
C LEU A 721 -3.84 11.15 -99.79
N HIS A 722 -2.81 11.51 -100.56
CA HIS A 722 -2.92 12.04 -101.93
C HIS A 722 -2.16 11.19 -102.95
N ARG A 723 -2.57 11.28 -104.23
CA ARG A 723 -1.94 10.54 -105.33
C ARG A 723 -0.51 11.03 -105.57
N ARG A 724 0.33 10.15 -106.12
CA ARG A 724 1.78 10.37 -106.28
C ARG A 724 2.11 11.54 -107.19
N ASP A 725 1.21 11.80 -108.12
CA ASP A 725 1.29 12.75 -109.21
C ASP A 725 0.89 14.17 -108.75
N GLU A 726 0.27 14.28 -107.56
CA GLU A 726 -0.21 15.55 -106.99
C GLU A 726 0.76 16.15 -105.96
N TYR A 727 1.39 15.32 -105.12
CA TYR A 727 2.37 15.76 -104.12
C TYR A 727 3.46 14.69 -103.86
N GLU A 728 4.74 15.10 -103.88
CA GLU A 728 5.86 14.20 -103.53
C GLU A 728 5.79 13.72 -102.06
N GLY A 729 6.57 12.72 -101.63
CA GLY A 729 6.68 12.33 -100.21
C GLY A 729 6.77 10.83 -99.94
N THR A 730 7.37 10.46 -98.81
CA THR A 730 7.62 9.07 -98.40
C THR A 730 6.50 8.47 -97.53
N GLY A 731 5.67 9.31 -96.90
CA GLY A 731 4.65 8.88 -95.93
C GLY A 731 5.22 8.47 -94.57
N VAL A 732 6.47 8.85 -94.27
CA VAL A 732 7.14 8.51 -93.00
C VAL A 732 7.25 9.73 -92.07
N GLY A 733 7.27 10.96 -92.61
CA GLY A 733 7.51 12.19 -91.86
C GLY A 733 6.57 12.43 -90.66
N LEU A 734 5.26 12.21 -90.80
CA LEU A 734 4.32 12.39 -89.69
C LEU A 734 4.42 11.26 -88.65
N ALA A 735 4.74 10.03 -89.07
CA ALA A 735 5.05 8.95 -88.14
C ALA A 735 6.31 9.26 -87.30
N VAL A 736 7.31 9.91 -87.91
CA VAL A 736 8.49 10.43 -87.21
C VAL A 736 8.09 11.52 -86.22
N CYS A 737 7.23 12.48 -86.60
CA CYS A 737 6.71 13.49 -85.67
C CYS A 737 6.06 12.87 -84.45
N LYS A 738 5.18 11.88 -84.66
CA LYS A 738 4.51 11.15 -83.56
C LYS A 738 5.50 10.47 -82.64
N LYS A 739 6.46 9.73 -83.20
CA LYS A 739 7.48 9.06 -82.41
C LYS A 739 8.36 10.03 -81.61
N ILE A 740 8.71 11.18 -82.17
CA ILE A 740 9.48 12.22 -81.48
C ILE A 740 8.68 12.76 -80.29
N VAL A 741 7.42 13.14 -80.52
CA VAL A 741 6.57 13.70 -79.46
C VAL A 741 6.33 12.67 -78.34
N GLU A 742 6.03 11.42 -78.68
CA GLU A 742 5.86 10.33 -77.71
C GLU A 742 7.16 10.03 -76.95
N HIS A 743 8.31 10.06 -77.63
CA HIS A 743 9.61 9.87 -76.98
C HIS A 743 9.90 10.97 -75.95
N HIS A 744 9.43 12.19 -76.21
CA HIS A 744 9.52 13.32 -75.29
C HIS A 744 8.43 13.32 -74.21
N GLY A 745 7.61 12.25 -74.09
CA GLY A 745 6.53 12.16 -73.11
C GLY A 745 5.28 12.97 -73.46
N GLY A 746 5.17 13.43 -74.70
CA GLY A 746 4.05 14.19 -75.24
C GLY A 746 3.06 13.36 -76.06
N HIS A 747 2.04 14.03 -76.60
CA HIS A 747 1.07 13.46 -77.53
C HIS A 747 0.88 14.39 -78.74
N ILE A 748 0.71 13.87 -79.96
CA ILE A 748 0.40 14.65 -81.18
C ILE A 748 -0.89 14.14 -81.84
N TRP A 749 -1.72 15.07 -82.33
CA TRP A 749 -2.98 14.76 -83.01
C TRP A 749 -3.38 15.87 -83.99
N VAL A 750 -4.37 15.58 -84.84
CA VAL A 750 -4.95 16.54 -85.78
C VAL A 750 -6.36 16.91 -85.33
N GLU A 751 -6.65 18.21 -85.27
CA GLU A 751 -7.98 18.74 -84.98
C GLU A 751 -8.56 19.49 -86.19
N GLU A 752 -9.87 19.72 -86.13
CA GLU A 752 -10.53 20.64 -87.07
C GLU A 752 -10.10 22.07 -86.75
N PRO A 753 -9.62 22.84 -87.75
CA PRO A 753 -9.18 24.21 -87.51
C PRO A 753 -10.39 25.09 -87.10
N PRO A 754 -10.24 25.98 -86.12
CA PRO A 754 -11.31 26.88 -85.72
C PRO A 754 -11.64 27.88 -86.83
N ARG A 755 -12.90 28.35 -86.88
CA ARG A 755 -13.31 29.40 -87.82
C ARG A 755 -12.72 30.75 -87.38
N ASP A 756 -11.60 31.12 -87.98
CA ASP A 756 -10.94 32.41 -87.77
C ASP A 756 -10.56 33.06 -89.12
N ASP A 757 -9.62 34.01 -89.07
CA ASP A 757 -9.11 34.74 -90.23
C ASP A 757 -8.27 33.89 -91.19
N LEU A 758 -7.99 32.62 -90.87
CA LEU A 758 -7.23 31.71 -91.72
C LEU A 758 -8.14 30.61 -92.33
N PRO A 759 -8.49 30.71 -93.63
CA PRO A 759 -9.46 29.80 -94.24
C PRO A 759 -8.89 28.40 -94.50
N GLY A 760 -9.59 27.37 -94.01
CA GLY A 760 -9.29 25.95 -94.29
C GLY A 760 -8.00 25.43 -93.62
N GLY A 761 -7.42 24.38 -94.21
CA GLY A 761 -6.16 23.76 -93.78
C GLY A 761 -6.28 22.74 -92.66
N SER A 762 -5.15 22.41 -92.03
CA SER A 762 -5.05 21.46 -90.91
C SER A 762 -4.55 22.14 -89.64
N LEU A 763 -4.95 21.60 -88.48
CA LEU A 763 -4.42 22.00 -87.18
C LEU A 763 -3.75 20.80 -86.52
N PHE A 764 -2.43 20.79 -86.49
CA PHE A 764 -1.65 19.83 -85.71
C PHE A 764 -1.46 20.37 -84.30
N ARG A 765 -1.86 19.59 -83.29
CA ARG A 765 -1.62 19.90 -81.89
C ARG A 765 -0.67 18.88 -81.30
N LEU A 766 0.29 19.36 -80.52
CA LEU A 766 1.19 18.50 -79.77
C LEU A 766 1.43 19.02 -78.36
N THR A 767 1.69 18.12 -77.41
CA THR A 767 2.12 18.47 -76.06
C THR A 767 3.61 18.16 -75.87
N LEU A 768 4.34 19.02 -75.16
CA LEU A 768 5.72 18.78 -74.74
C LEU A 768 5.89 19.16 -73.26
N PRO A 769 6.59 18.36 -72.44
CA PRO A 769 6.76 18.62 -71.02
C PRO A 769 7.75 19.77 -70.76
N THR A 770 7.49 20.50 -69.68
CA THR A 770 8.47 21.44 -69.09
C THR A 770 9.47 20.65 -68.24
N LEU A 771 10.73 21.07 -68.21
CA LEU A 771 11.75 20.42 -67.40
C LEU A 771 11.41 20.59 -65.91
N VAL A 772 10.98 19.51 -65.25
CA VAL A 772 10.86 19.47 -63.80
C VAL A 772 12.28 19.35 -63.25
N VAL A 773 12.81 20.43 -62.69
CA VAL A 773 14.00 20.35 -61.86
C VAL A 773 13.56 19.64 -60.59
N ASP A 774 13.92 18.36 -60.44
CA ASP A 774 13.76 17.65 -59.18
C ASP A 774 14.51 18.43 -58.09
N ALA A 775 13.76 19.17 -57.27
CA ALA A 775 14.25 19.67 -56.01
C ALA A 775 14.54 18.43 -55.14
N GLN A 776 15.82 18.13 -54.94
CA GLN A 776 16.22 17.09 -53.98
C GLN A 776 15.53 17.37 -52.63
N PRO A 777 14.88 16.38 -52.00
CA PRO A 777 14.44 16.53 -50.62
C PRO A 777 15.68 16.66 -49.74
N ALA A 778 15.69 17.68 -48.90
CA ALA A 778 16.69 17.84 -47.86
C ALA A 778 16.59 16.65 -46.89
N ASP A 779 17.62 15.79 -46.88
CA ASP A 779 17.79 14.76 -45.85
C ASP A 779 17.84 15.45 -44.47
N GLY A 780 16.83 15.15 -43.65
CA GLY A 780 16.73 15.57 -42.27
C GLY A 780 17.69 14.78 -41.37
N ALA A 781 18.36 15.52 -40.49
CA ALA A 781 19.23 15.02 -39.43
C ALA A 781 18.48 14.22 -38.34
#